data_AF-A0A483GHU9-F1
#
_entry.id   AF-A0A483GHU9-F1
#
_cell.length_a   1.000
_cell.length_b   1.000
_cell.length_c   1.000
_cell.angle_alpha   90.00
_cell.angle_beta   90.00
_cell.angle_gamma   90.00
#
_symmetry.space_group_name_H-M   'P 1'
#
loop_
_entity.id
_entity.type
_entity.pdbx_description
1 polymer ?
#
loop_
_entity_poly.entity_id
_entity_poly.type
_entity_poly.pdbx_seq_one_letter_code
_entity_poly.pdbx_strand_id
1 'polypeptide(L)'
;MIISLEELGLAYRKAKVDLYYSSHVSLEAIASYEESLHTNLTVLQEKIQGDDESWVEENEFTGNWFLATKSVDMSCWEQQREPQANGLIFSSPAEKWAYACNPMADKNEQKKIKAEFRVMAQCSLDFHVLSTLWMLKVGHLFDAKLSTCAYGNRLRRTLDGKDINALSIGSFQPYLRPFRDWRDNGINAMRSALSESKKIVALTADVSSFYHELNPGFMLDPTFVKDILELELTAEQSKLNRLFINALKAWAIETPLKKGLPVGLPASAVVANVALIELDRVIEQQVAPIYYGRYVDDIILVMENGANFRSMAELWQWLFARSSGKLDWVKGEENKQISFQPNYLHDSQIRFANAKNKVFILAGDSGKTLVEAIAHQIYERASEWRAMPRLPHSSNNVGTDLLAATQSNGEVADNLRKADALTMRRAGFAIKLRDFEAYERDLQPGTWKGHRQAFFRAFIDHVVVLPQFFDLSVYLPRVIRLATACEDFVELRKLILALENICDEVRENCLLTIKACPDDHLPFEAEIIGKWRAQLFSSVLEAIVAAFPPRISKVGKQTWNDHLKNWHARCGLDIQYSGRDFSLKGYQEQQARLFSFDLAHMPFRFIGLPKEMIAQRGIPAPKTVAHCAEAAELLPDIVVLGNQVVAKWCKFKIIPHGLLFATRPFSLPELFILNNEAYTASAQQEMRAIIFAVRGFVLGNKTPCVDKQGILQIPDGQSAGKYGVAISSWKTSMSSWTAAVMRSADPDANRYARLCRLLDGVIAQPHNSRYLILPELSLPAHWFIRIARKLQGRGISLVTDIEYLHASKARVRNQVWASLSHDGLGFPSLMIYRQDKQRPALHEEQELQRIAGLEMKPEKKWTTPPIIQHGDFRFSLLICSELTNISYRAALRGNVDALFVPEWNQDTETFNALVESAALDIHAYIIQCNDRQYGDSRIRGPFKDSWKRDVLRVKGGITDYCVIGEIDVHSLRQFQSSYRSPGKPFKPVPDGFEIEHSRKMLPEA
;
A
#
# COMPACT_ATOMS: atom_id res chain seq x y z
N MET A 1 -25.46 -30.69 -3.83
CA MET A 1 -24.74 -29.44 -3.49
C MET A 1 -25.61 -28.28 -3.94
N ILE A 2 -26.15 -27.51 -3.00
CA ILE A 2 -26.93 -26.31 -3.32
C ILE A 2 -26.03 -25.10 -3.05
N ILE A 3 -25.52 -24.49 -4.11
CA ILE A 3 -24.75 -23.24 -4.05
C ILE A 3 -25.64 -22.12 -4.55
N SER A 4 -25.85 -21.08 -3.77
CA SER A 4 -26.63 -19.90 -4.19
C SER A 4 -25.83 -18.98 -5.12
N LEU A 5 -26.54 -18.17 -5.92
CA LEU A 5 -25.90 -17.11 -6.72
C LEU A 5 -25.23 -16.07 -5.82
N GLU A 6 -25.78 -15.81 -4.62
CA GLU A 6 -25.17 -14.92 -3.63
C GLU A 6 -23.77 -15.38 -3.21
N GLU A 7 -23.57 -16.69 -3.00
CA GLU A 7 -22.26 -17.25 -2.64
C GLU A 7 -21.25 -17.10 -3.77
N LEU A 8 -21.68 -17.28 -5.02
CA LEU A 8 -20.85 -17.07 -6.20
C LEU A 8 -20.53 -15.58 -6.42
N GLY A 9 -21.48 -14.68 -6.17
CA GLY A 9 -21.24 -13.24 -6.25
C GLY A 9 -20.28 -12.74 -5.17
N LEU A 10 -20.33 -13.30 -3.95
CA LEU A 10 -19.32 -13.06 -2.91
C LEU A 10 -17.95 -13.63 -3.30
N ALA A 11 -17.91 -14.83 -3.88
CA ALA A 11 -16.68 -15.43 -4.38
C ALA A 11 -16.06 -14.57 -5.50
N TYR A 12 -16.85 -14.12 -6.48
CA TYR A 12 -16.41 -13.20 -7.53
C TYR A 12 -15.88 -11.88 -6.95
N ARG A 13 -16.58 -11.29 -5.98
CA ARG A 13 -16.17 -10.03 -5.34
C ARG A 13 -14.78 -10.13 -4.72
N LYS A 14 -14.44 -11.27 -4.09
CA LYS A 14 -13.10 -11.54 -3.58
C LYS A 14 -12.09 -11.85 -4.69
N ALA A 15 -12.46 -12.70 -5.64
CA ALA A 15 -11.63 -13.09 -6.77
C ALA A 15 -11.13 -11.86 -7.56
N LYS A 16 -12.03 -10.91 -7.84
CA LYS A 16 -11.72 -9.64 -8.51
C LYS A 16 -10.65 -8.84 -7.78
N VAL A 17 -10.73 -8.74 -6.46
CA VAL A 17 -9.72 -8.04 -5.65
C VAL A 17 -8.37 -8.76 -5.70
N ASP A 18 -8.37 -10.08 -5.49
CA ASP A 18 -7.14 -10.86 -5.48
C ASP A 18 -6.43 -10.82 -6.86
N LEU A 19 -7.21 -10.87 -7.95
CA LEU A 19 -6.76 -10.70 -9.32
C LEU A 19 -6.19 -9.30 -9.58
N TYR A 20 -6.88 -8.25 -9.16
CA TYR A 20 -6.46 -6.87 -9.38
C TYR A 20 -5.08 -6.56 -8.78
N TYR A 21 -4.76 -7.18 -7.63
CA TYR A 21 -3.48 -7.02 -6.96
C TYR A 21 -2.42 -8.08 -7.36
N SER A 22 -2.75 -8.99 -8.28
CA SER A 22 -1.79 -9.94 -8.83
C SER A 22 -0.77 -9.25 -9.75
N SER A 23 0.39 -9.89 -9.96
CA SER A 23 1.48 -9.32 -10.77
C SER A 23 1.16 -9.24 -12.27
N HIS A 24 0.22 -10.06 -12.76
CA HIS A 24 -0.14 -10.17 -14.17
C HIS A 24 -1.67 -10.29 -14.30
N VAL A 25 -2.34 -9.17 -14.10
CA VAL A 25 -3.79 -9.06 -14.25
C VAL A 25 -4.16 -8.82 -15.72
N SER A 26 -5.29 -9.39 -16.16
CA SER A 26 -5.99 -8.90 -17.37
C SER A 26 -7.20 -8.08 -16.96
N LEU A 27 -7.10 -6.76 -17.11
CA LEU A 27 -8.16 -5.82 -16.74
C LEU A 27 -9.37 -5.96 -17.67
N GLU A 28 -9.14 -6.22 -18.96
CA GLU A 28 -10.22 -6.35 -19.94
C GLU A 28 -11.02 -7.63 -19.73
N ALA A 29 -10.36 -8.75 -19.39
CA ALA A 29 -11.04 -10.00 -19.08
C ALA A 29 -11.95 -9.86 -17.85
N ILE A 30 -11.49 -9.17 -16.78
CA ILE A 30 -12.31 -8.90 -15.60
C ILE A 30 -13.53 -8.05 -15.98
N ALA A 31 -13.34 -6.98 -16.75
CA ALA A 31 -14.43 -6.10 -17.17
C ALA A 31 -15.47 -6.84 -18.02
N SER A 32 -15.03 -7.66 -18.98
CA SER A 32 -15.94 -8.44 -19.84
C SER A 32 -16.74 -9.47 -19.06
N TYR A 33 -16.12 -10.11 -18.07
CA TYR A 33 -16.81 -11.04 -17.20
C TYR A 33 -17.84 -10.34 -16.30
N GLU A 34 -17.51 -9.15 -15.78
CA GLU A 34 -18.40 -8.40 -14.89
C GLU A 34 -19.63 -7.81 -15.61
N GLU A 35 -19.50 -7.45 -16.88
CA GLU A 35 -20.60 -6.94 -17.70
C GLU A 35 -21.74 -7.95 -17.85
N SER A 36 -21.42 -9.24 -17.88
CA SER A 36 -22.38 -10.34 -17.96
C SER A 36 -22.36 -11.21 -16.70
N LEU A 37 -22.07 -10.59 -15.54
CA LEU A 37 -21.78 -11.32 -14.30
C LEU A 37 -22.89 -12.29 -13.91
N HIS A 38 -24.16 -11.86 -13.95
CA HIS A 38 -25.29 -12.69 -13.57
C HIS A 38 -25.38 -13.96 -14.44
N THR A 39 -25.34 -13.79 -15.76
CA THR A 39 -25.36 -14.92 -16.72
C THR A 39 -24.17 -15.86 -16.49
N ASN A 40 -22.96 -15.32 -16.38
CA ASN A 40 -21.75 -16.12 -16.18
C ASN A 40 -21.83 -16.94 -14.88
N LEU A 41 -22.25 -16.32 -13.78
CA LEU A 41 -22.40 -17.00 -12.49
C LEU A 41 -23.54 -18.02 -12.50
N THR A 42 -24.61 -17.79 -13.24
CA THR A 42 -25.71 -18.76 -13.40
C THR A 42 -25.23 -20.01 -14.13
N VAL A 43 -24.53 -19.85 -15.25
CA VAL A 43 -23.94 -20.99 -16.00
C VAL A 43 -22.94 -21.76 -15.12
N LEU A 44 -22.08 -21.06 -14.38
CA LEU A 44 -21.13 -21.70 -13.47
C LEU A 44 -21.85 -22.42 -12.32
N GLN A 45 -22.92 -21.84 -11.78
CA GLN A 45 -23.74 -22.48 -10.75
C GLN A 45 -24.32 -23.80 -11.23
N GLU A 46 -24.93 -23.82 -12.41
CA GLU A 46 -25.51 -25.03 -13.02
C GLU A 46 -24.45 -26.11 -13.19
N LYS A 47 -23.25 -25.76 -13.68
CA LYS A 47 -22.12 -26.69 -13.82
C LYS A 47 -21.66 -27.28 -12.48
N ILE A 48 -21.53 -26.46 -11.43
CA ILE A 48 -21.09 -26.94 -10.11
C ILE A 48 -22.14 -27.86 -9.46
N GLN A 49 -23.42 -27.54 -9.65
CA GLN A 49 -24.51 -28.32 -9.07
C GLN A 49 -24.78 -29.62 -9.84
N GLY A 50 -24.55 -29.64 -11.16
CA GLY A 50 -24.74 -30.80 -12.02
C GLY A 50 -23.84 -32.01 -11.69
N ASP A 51 -24.26 -33.20 -12.09
CA ASP A 51 -23.56 -34.46 -11.77
C ASP A 51 -22.26 -34.65 -12.58
N ASP A 52 -22.15 -33.99 -13.74
CA ASP A 52 -20.94 -34.01 -14.55
C ASP A 52 -19.84 -33.16 -13.90
N GLU A 53 -18.71 -33.80 -13.58
CA GLU A 53 -17.51 -33.14 -13.04
C GLU A 53 -16.43 -32.94 -14.11
N SER A 54 -16.59 -33.46 -15.34
CA SER A 54 -15.53 -33.47 -16.36
C SER A 54 -15.24 -32.11 -16.99
N TRP A 55 -16.20 -31.18 -16.95
CA TRP A 55 -16.05 -29.81 -17.46
C TRP A 55 -14.91 -29.02 -16.79
N VAL A 56 -14.48 -29.39 -15.59
CA VAL A 56 -13.33 -28.73 -14.93
C VAL A 56 -11.99 -29.10 -15.55
N GLU A 57 -11.96 -30.13 -16.38
CA GLU A 57 -10.77 -30.59 -17.10
C GLU A 57 -10.66 -29.96 -18.49
N GLU A 58 -11.71 -29.27 -18.95
CA GLU A 58 -11.73 -28.58 -20.23
C GLU A 58 -10.83 -27.33 -20.19
N ASN A 59 -10.03 -27.14 -21.25
CA ASN A 59 -9.14 -25.99 -21.36
C ASN A 59 -9.89 -24.64 -21.37
N GLU A 60 -11.13 -24.61 -21.87
CA GLU A 60 -11.98 -23.41 -21.81
C GLU A 60 -12.23 -22.96 -20.37
N PHE A 61 -12.40 -23.92 -19.45
CA PHE A 61 -12.56 -23.64 -18.03
C PHE A 61 -11.23 -23.36 -17.34
N THR A 62 -10.21 -24.22 -17.49
CA THR A 62 -8.93 -24.03 -16.76
C THR A 62 -8.18 -22.79 -17.21
N GLY A 63 -8.41 -22.35 -18.44
CA GLY A 63 -7.70 -21.25 -19.08
C GLY A 63 -6.27 -21.63 -19.48
N ASN A 64 -5.52 -20.63 -19.92
CA ASN A 64 -4.22 -20.79 -20.56
C ASN A 64 -3.04 -20.51 -19.60
N TRP A 65 -1.85 -20.38 -20.18
CA TRP A 65 -0.62 -19.98 -19.50
C TRP A 65 0.21 -19.04 -20.39
N PHE A 66 1.06 -18.23 -19.76
CA PHE A 66 2.00 -17.33 -20.44
C PHE A 66 3.39 -17.40 -19.78
N LEU A 67 4.36 -16.73 -20.41
CA LEU A 67 5.73 -16.66 -19.92
C LEU A 67 6.06 -15.29 -19.34
N ALA A 68 6.55 -15.27 -18.11
CA ALA A 68 7.14 -14.10 -17.47
C ALA A 68 8.67 -14.20 -17.46
N THR A 69 9.35 -13.06 -17.50
CA THR A 69 10.82 -12.99 -17.39
C THR A 69 11.28 -13.46 -16.01
N LYS A 70 12.30 -14.32 -15.94
CA LYS A 70 12.89 -14.76 -14.66
C LYS A 70 14.27 -14.17 -14.44
N SER A 71 15.22 -14.49 -15.33
CA SER A 71 16.62 -14.07 -15.23
C SER A 71 17.33 -14.24 -16.56
N VAL A 72 18.43 -13.51 -16.73
CA VAL A 72 19.39 -13.71 -17.83
C VAL A 72 20.73 -14.07 -17.20
N ASP A 73 21.25 -15.23 -17.57
CA ASP A 73 22.51 -15.76 -17.04
C ASP A 73 23.68 -15.36 -17.95
N MET A 74 24.51 -14.46 -17.42
CA MET A 74 25.71 -13.92 -18.08
C MET A 74 26.99 -14.68 -17.72
N SER A 75 26.91 -15.75 -16.92
CA SER A 75 28.10 -16.45 -16.40
C SER A 75 29.01 -17.02 -17.50
N CYS A 76 28.43 -17.45 -18.62
CA CYS A 76 29.20 -17.91 -19.79
C CYS A 76 30.12 -16.81 -20.34
N TRP A 77 29.67 -15.55 -20.33
CA TRP A 77 30.47 -14.41 -20.73
C TRP A 77 31.48 -14.01 -19.65
N GLU A 78 31.07 -14.00 -18.37
CA GLU A 78 31.97 -13.65 -17.25
C GLU A 78 33.17 -14.60 -17.17
N GLN A 79 32.99 -15.88 -17.49
CA GLN A 79 34.04 -16.90 -17.52
C GLN A 79 34.95 -16.81 -18.77
N GLN A 80 34.42 -16.31 -19.90
CA GLN A 80 35.17 -16.13 -21.15
C GLN A 80 35.96 -14.81 -21.21
N ARG A 81 35.72 -13.89 -20.28
CA ARG A 81 36.42 -12.61 -20.19
C ARG A 81 37.89 -12.86 -19.82
N GLU A 82 38.80 -12.68 -20.78
CA GLU A 82 40.25 -12.83 -20.54
C GLU A 82 40.74 -11.95 -19.37
N PRO A 83 41.78 -12.36 -18.63
CA PRO A 83 42.39 -11.56 -17.56
C PRO A 83 42.89 -10.16 -18.00
N GLN A 84 43.06 -9.93 -19.31
CA GLN A 84 43.49 -8.65 -19.88
C GLN A 84 42.38 -7.58 -19.90
N ALA A 85 41.10 -7.95 -19.72
CA ALA A 85 39.99 -7.01 -19.58
C ALA A 85 39.71 -6.59 -18.12
N ASN A 86 40.67 -6.85 -17.22
CA ASN A 86 40.67 -6.34 -15.85
C ASN A 86 40.71 -4.81 -15.87
N GLY A 87 39.61 -4.16 -15.47
CA GLY A 87 39.47 -2.70 -15.41
C GLY A 87 38.55 -2.06 -16.46
N LEU A 88 38.03 -2.82 -17.44
CA LEU A 88 37.05 -2.27 -18.39
C LEU A 88 35.66 -2.11 -17.71
N ILE A 89 35.22 -0.87 -17.57
CA ILE A 89 33.94 -0.48 -16.98
C ILE A 89 33.09 0.21 -18.06
N PHE A 90 31.92 -0.36 -18.34
CA PHE A 90 30.94 0.27 -19.22
C PHE A 90 30.01 1.16 -18.40
N SER A 91 29.85 2.42 -18.82
CA SER A 91 28.84 3.32 -18.27
C SER A 91 27.44 3.03 -18.82
N SER A 92 27.37 2.57 -20.08
CA SER A 92 26.13 2.19 -20.77
C SER A 92 25.85 0.69 -20.61
N PRO A 93 24.72 0.29 -19.99
CA PRO A 93 24.30 -1.11 -19.96
C PRO A 93 24.08 -1.70 -21.36
N ALA A 94 23.65 -0.88 -22.32
CA ALA A 94 23.37 -1.33 -23.69
C ALA A 94 24.68 -1.68 -24.43
N GLU A 95 25.72 -0.87 -24.27
CA GLU A 95 27.04 -1.17 -24.83
C GLU A 95 27.66 -2.40 -24.16
N LYS A 96 27.49 -2.53 -22.84
CA LYS A 96 27.93 -3.74 -22.11
C LYS A 96 27.26 -5.00 -22.65
N TRP A 97 25.96 -4.94 -22.91
CA TRP A 97 25.20 -6.04 -23.50
C TRP A 97 25.68 -6.35 -24.93
N ALA A 98 25.76 -5.34 -25.80
CA ALA A 98 26.24 -5.51 -27.17
C ALA A 98 27.66 -6.08 -27.23
N TYR A 99 28.54 -5.66 -26.31
CA TYR A 99 29.87 -6.22 -26.16
C TYR A 99 29.83 -7.69 -25.70
N ALA A 100 28.90 -8.05 -24.79
CA ALA A 100 28.75 -9.42 -24.33
C ALA A 100 28.20 -10.37 -25.41
N CYS A 101 27.34 -9.87 -26.31
CA CYS A 101 26.81 -10.64 -27.43
C CYS A 101 27.80 -10.84 -28.59
N ASN A 102 28.85 -10.02 -28.68
CA ASN A 102 29.89 -10.08 -29.71
C ASN A 102 31.24 -10.54 -29.15
N PRO A 103 31.46 -11.86 -28.93
CA PRO A 103 32.78 -12.34 -28.54
C PRO A 103 33.79 -12.13 -29.67
N MET A 104 35.02 -11.71 -29.32
CA MET A 104 36.13 -11.64 -30.27
C MET A 104 36.32 -12.98 -31.00
N ALA A 105 36.70 -12.89 -32.27
CA ALA A 105 36.56 -13.85 -33.35
C ALA A 105 37.30 -15.21 -33.23
N ASP A 106 37.66 -15.70 -32.03
CA ASP A 106 38.44 -16.93 -31.90
C ASP A 106 37.76 -18.01 -31.05
N LYS A 107 37.45 -19.12 -31.76
CA LYS A 107 37.20 -20.52 -31.31
C LYS A 107 35.74 -21.00 -31.16
N ASN A 108 35.27 -21.60 -32.25
CA ASN A 108 34.59 -22.91 -32.43
C ASN A 108 33.49 -23.47 -31.50
N GLU A 109 32.98 -22.77 -30.49
CA GLU A 109 31.70 -23.15 -29.86
C GLU A 109 31.04 -21.92 -29.20
N GLN A 110 30.17 -21.22 -29.95
CA GLN A 110 29.41 -20.07 -29.46
C GLN A 110 28.41 -20.52 -28.38
N LYS A 111 28.75 -20.30 -27.10
CA LYS A 111 27.78 -20.39 -26.00
C LYS A 111 26.93 -19.12 -25.96
N LYS A 112 25.71 -19.18 -26.50
CA LYS A 112 24.72 -18.10 -26.36
C LYS A 112 24.40 -17.84 -24.89
N ILE A 113 24.14 -16.57 -24.56
CA ILE A 113 23.68 -16.14 -23.24
C ILE A 113 22.32 -16.79 -22.95
N LYS A 114 22.09 -17.29 -21.73
CA LYS A 114 20.84 -18.01 -21.42
C LYS A 114 19.78 -17.04 -20.86
N ALA A 115 18.66 -16.91 -21.57
CA ALA A 115 17.47 -16.22 -21.09
C ALA A 115 16.46 -17.23 -20.53
N GLU A 116 16.10 -17.06 -19.25
CA GLU A 116 15.21 -17.98 -18.55
C GLU A 116 13.85 -17.33 -18.26
N PHE A 117 12.79 -18.06 -18.57
CA PHE A 117 11.39 -17.68 -18.36
C PHE A 117 10.72 -18.51 -17.27
N ARG A 118 9.56 -18.05 -16.81
CA ARG A 118 8.72 -18.74 -15.83
C ARG A 118 7.30 -18.89 -16.37
N VAL A 119 6.75 -20.10 -16.26
CA VAL A 119 5.33 -20.36 -16.56
C VAL A 119 4.46 -19.71 -15.49
N MET A 120 3.49 -18.93 -15.95
CA MET A 120 2.49 -18.23 -15.14
C MET A 120 1.09 -18.58 -15.66
N ALA A 121 0.11 -18.61 -14.76
CA ALA A 121 -1.26 -18.96 -15.08
C ALA A 121 -2.03 -17.79 -15.72
N GLN A 122 -2.83 -18.11 -16.74
CA GLN A 122 -3.86 -17.25 -17.33
C GLN A 122 -5.21 -17.96 -17.27
N CYS A 123 -5.67 -18.22 -16.05
CA CYS A 123 -6.91 -18.94 -15.79
C CYS A 123 -8.14 -18.16 -16.29
N SER A 124 -9.21 -18.89 -16.61
CA SER A 124 -10.51 -18.26 -16.87
C SER A 124 -11.05 -17.58 -15.60
N LEU A 125 -11.97 -16.63 -15.78
CA LEU A 125 -12.59 -15.97 -14.64
C LEU A 125 -13.49 -16.92 -13.85
N ASP A 126 -14.15 -17.88 -14.51
CA ASP A 126 -14.91 -18.94 -13.82
C ASP A 126 -14.01 -19.78 -12.92
N PHE A 127 -12.79 -20.11 -13.36
CA PHE A 127 -11.85 -20.84 -12.51
C PHE A 127 -11.40 -20.00 -11.31
N HIS A 128 -11.20 -18.69 -11.49
CA HIS A 128 -10.96 -17.79 -10.37
C HIS A 128 -12.14 -17.74 -9.37
N VAL A 129 -13.38 -17.72 -9.85
CA VAL A 129 -14.59 -17.76 -9.01
C VAL A 129 -14.68 -19.10 -8.27
N LEU A 130 -14.53 -20.24 -8.97
CA LEU A 130 -14.53 -21.58 -8.36
C LEU A 130 -13.43 -21.71 -7.29
N SER A 131 -12.21 -21.24 -7.60
CA SER A 131 -11.09 -21.28 -6.66
C SER A 131 -11.37 -20.49 -5.38
N THR A 132 -12.07 -19.35 -5.51
CA THR A 132 -12.42 -18.51 -4.37
C THR A 132 -13.57 -19.11 -3.57
N LEU A 133 -14.56 -19.68 -4.25
CA LEU A 133 -15.63 -20.45 -3.62
C LEU A 133 -15.07 -21.64 -2.83
N TRP A 134 -14.11 -22.38 -3.43
CA TRP A 134 -13.38 -23.46 -2.75
C TRP A 134 -12.67 -22.94 -1.50
N MET A 135 -11.96 -21.80 -1.56
CA MET A 135 -11.33 -21.22 -0.36
C MET A 135 -12.36 -20.89 0.74
N LEU A 136 -13.52 -20.35 0.37
CA LEU A 136 -14.58 -19.97 1.31
C LEU A 136 -15.29 -21.16 1.96
N LYS A 137 -15.36 -22.31 1.28
CA LYS A 137 -16.14 -23.48 1.73
C LYS A 137 -15.31 -24.67 2.20
N VAL A 138 -14.09 -24.80 1.70
CA VAL A 138 -13.24 -25.98 1.89
C VAL A 138 -11.81 -25.56 2.28
N GLY A 139 -11.16 -24.71 1.49
CA GLY A 139 -9.76 -24.31 1.69
C GLY A 139 -9.50 -23.69 3.07
N HIS A 140 -10.48 -22.98 3.66
CA HIS A 140 -10.35 -22.46 5.01
C HIS A 140 -10.26 -23.53 6.11
N LEU A 141 -10.79 -24.74 5.87
CA LEU A 141 -10.68 -25.87 6.79
C LEU A 141 -9.24 -26.41 6.79
N PHE A 142 -8.64 -26.51 5.61
CA PHE A 142 -7.23 -26.87 5.45
C PHE A 142 -6.30 -25.80 6.07
N ASP A 143 -6.53 -24.51 5.78
CA ASP A 143 -5.78 -23.40 6.37
C ASP A 143 -5.89 -23.33 7.91
N ALA A 144 -7.02 -23.75 8.48
CA ALA A 144 -7.22 -23.77 9.93
C ALA A 144 -6.31 -24.78 10.66
N LYS A 145 -5.83 -25.82 9.96
CA LYS A 145 -4.94 -26.84 10.53
C LYS A 145 -3.49 -26.37 10.62
N LEU A 146 -3.13 -25.27 9.95
CA LEU A 146 -1.80 -24.68 10.05
C LEU A 146 -1.62 -23.93 11.37
N SER A 147 -0.52 -24.20 12.07
CA SER A 147 -0.18 -23.54 13.32
C SER A 147 0.22 -22.07 13.11
N THR A 148 0.55 -21.38 14.20
CA THR A 148 0.97 -19.97 14.17
C THR A 148 2.37 -19.77 13.59
N CYS A 149 3.14 -20.84 13.34
CA CYS A 149 4.44 -20.74 12.66
C CYS A 149 4.29 -20.33 11.18
N ALA A 150 3.12 -20.58 10.57
CA ALA A 150 2.83 -20.24 9.18
C ALA A 150 2.23 -18.82 9.08
N TYR A 151 3.06 -17.87 8.63
CA TYR A 151 2.69 -16.45 8.51
C TYR A 151 2.19 -16.09 7.10
N GLY A 152 2.78 -16.70 6.07
CA GLY A 152 2.49 -16.40 4.67
C GLY A 152 1.14 -16.96 4.22
N ASN A 153 0.49 -16.26 3.28
CA ASN A 153 -0.72 -16.72 2.57
C ASN A 153 -1.85 -17.27 3.47
N ARG A 154 -2.01 -16.72 4.67
CA ARG A 154 -3.13 -17.06 5.57
C ARG A 154 -4.41 -16.36 5.14
N LEU A 155 -5.52 -17.10 5.18
CA LEU A 155 -6.84 -16.58 4.84
C LEU A 155 -7.34 -15.58 5.90
N ARG A 156 -8.15 -14.60 5.49
CA ARG A 156 -8.74 -13.63 6.41
C ARG A 156 -9.89 -14.23 7.20
N ARG A 157 -9.75 -14.18 8.51
CA ARG A 157 -10.78 -14.63 9.46
C ARG A 157 -11.49 -13.46 10.12
N THR A 158 -12.61 -13.75 10.76
CA THR A 158 -13.34 -12.86 11.67
C THR A 158 -12.45 -12.45 12.85
N LEU A 159 -12.87 -11.40 13.59
CA LEU A 159 -12.09 -10.84 14.70
C LEU A 159 -11.79 -11.86 15.82
N ASP A 160 -12.68 -12.84 16.03
CA ASP A 160 -12.49 -13.94 16.98
C ASP A 160 -11.61 -15.08 16.43
N GLY A 161 -11.17 -14.98 15.17
CA GLY A 161 -10.30 -15.94 14.51
C GLY A 161 -10.96 -17.28 14.14
N LYS A 162 -12.28 -17.44 14.34
CA LYS A 162 -12.95 -18.72 14.14
C LYS A 162 -13.33 -18.94 12.68
N ASP A 163 -14.10 -18.02 12.12
CA ASP A 163 -14.70 -18.18 10.80
C ASP A 163 -13.98 -17.36 9.72
N ILE A 164 -14.20 -17.72 8.46
CA ILE A 164 -13.71 -16.95 7.33
C ILE A 164 -14.49 -15.63 7.21
N ASN A 165 -13.80 -14.52 6.96
CA ASN A 165 -14.49 -13.25 6.72
C ASN A 165 -14.93 -13.14 5.25
N ALA A 166 -16.14 -13.62 4.96
CA ALA A 166 -16.72 -13.61 3.61
C ALA A 166 -16.87 -12.18 3.03
N LEU A 167 -17.02 -11.16 3.87
CA LEU A 167 -17.20 -9.77 3.45
C LEU A 167 -15.90 -8.96 3.38
N SER A 168 -14.74 -9.53 3.75
CA SER A 168 -13.48 -8.81 3.70
C SER A 168 -13.03 -8.53 2.27
N ILE A 169 -12.34 -7.40 2.08
CA ILE A 169 -11.65 -7.06 0.82
C ILE A 169 -10.54 -8.08 0.55
N GLY A 170 -10.69 -8.89 -0.50
CA GLY A 170 -9.78 -9.98 -0.87
C GLY A 170 -9.84 -11.18 0.09
N SER A 171 -9.11 -12.24 -0.26
CA SER A 171 -9.15 -13.51 0.48
C SER A 171 -8.07 -13.62 1.56
N PHE A 172 -6.90 -13.01 1.36
CA PHE A 172 -5.72 -13.19 2.21
C PHE A 172 -5.41 -12.02 3.14
N GLN A 173 -4.75 -12.30 4.27
CA GLN A 173 -4.21 -11.26 5.14
C GLN A 173 -3.22 -10.36 4.36
N PRO A 174 -3.21 -9.03 4.58
CA PRO A 174 -2.29 -8.14 3.87
C PRO A 174 -0.82 -8.51 4.14
N TYR A 175 -0.07 -8.85 3.09
CA TYR A 175 1.27 -9.46 3.17
C TYR A 175 2.28 -8.73 4.06
N LEU A 176 2.23 -7.39 4.10
CA LEU A 176 3.25 -6.55 4.76
C LEU A 176 3.41 -6.83 6.25
N ARG A 177 2.30 -7.00 6.97
CA ARG A 177 2.33 -7.18 8.43
C ARG A 177 2.82 -8.59 8.80
N PRO A 178 2.22 -9.70 8.29
CA PRO A 178 2.70 -11.04 8.60
C PRO A 178 4.16 -11.27 8.18
N PHE A 179 4.59 -10.73 7.04
CA PHE A 179 6.00 -10.81 6.62
C PHE A 179 6.95 -10.09 7.59
N ARG A 180 6.56 -8.88 8.03
CA ARG A 180 7.33 -8.14 9.02
C ARG A 180 7.37 -8.88 10.36
N ASP A 181 6.22 -9.34 10.84
CA ASP A 181 6.10 -9.99 12.13
C ASP A 181 6.88 -11.33 12.13
N TRP A 182 6.82 -12.14 11.06
CA TRP A 182 7.66 -13.33 10.84
C TRP A 182 9.16 -13.05 10.96
N ARG A 183 9.63 -12.00 10.31
CA ARG A 183 11.05 -11.64 10.31
C ARG A 183 11.50 -11.05 11.65
N ASP A 184 10.74 -10.08 12.15
CA ASP A 184 11.11 -9.31 13.34
C ASP A 184 11.03 -10.17 14.61
N ASN A 185 10.07 -11.11 14.69
CA ASN A 185 10.01 -12.08 15.78
C ASN A 185 11.24 -13.00 15.79
N GLY A 186 11.72 -13.45 14.62
CA GLY A 186 12.96 -14.23 14.52
C GLY A 186 14.19 -13.45 14.99
N ILE A 187 14.29 -12.16 14.64
CA ILE A 187 15.37 -11.28 15.11
C ILE A 187 15.29 -11.05 16.63
N ASN A 188 14.10 -10.81 17.15
CA ASN A 188 13.90 -10.60 18.58
C ASN A 188 14.18 -11.87 19.40
N ALA A 189 13.88 -13.06 18.85
CA ALA A 189 14.26 -14.33 19.45
C ALA A 189 15.78 -14.49 19.54
N MET A 190 16.52 -14.16 18.47
CA MET A 190 17.99 -14.16 18.48
C MET A 190 18.55 -13.17 19.53
N ARG A 191 18.01 -11.95 19.60
CA ARG A 191 18.40 -10.94 20.60
C ARG A 191 18.19 -11.41 22.03
N SER A 192 17.00 -11.94 22.32
CA SER A 192 16.63 -12.40 23.66
C SER A 192 17.54 -13.55 24.11
N ALA A 193 17.74 -14.55 23.26
CA ALA A 193 18.61 -15.68 23.56
C ALA A 193 20.09 -15.26 23.78
N LEU A 194 20.62 -14.35 22.96
CA LEU A 194 21.97 -13.81 23.14
C LEU A 194 22.11 -12.93 24.40
N SER A 195 21.03 -12.25 24.81
CA SER A 195 21.00 -11.48 26.07
C SER A 195 21.03 -12.39 27.31
N GLU A 196 20.45 -13.59 27.20
CA GLU A 196 20.54 -14.67 28.19
C GLU A 196 21.87 -15.46 28.10
N SER A 197 22.85 -14.95 27.35
CA SER A 197 24.18 -15.58 27.16
C SER A 197 24.15 -16.99 26.52
N LYS A 198 23.06 -17.36 25.84
CA LYS A 198 22.98 -18.62 25.09
C LYS A 198 23.82 -18.53 23.81
N LYS A 199 24.47 -19.64 23.44
CA LYS A 199 25.05 -19.82 22.10
C LYS A 199 23.94 -20.30 21.18
N ILE A 200 23.72 -19.64 20.05
CA ILE A 200 22.61 -19.97 19.15
C ILE A 200 23.10 -20.27 17.74
N VAL A 201 22.30 -21.03 17.01
CA VAL A 201 22.42 -21.23 15.57
C VAL A 201 21.12 -20.82 14.90
N ALA A 202 21.21 -19.99 13.86
CA ALA A 202 20.06 -19.54 13.08
C ALA A 202 20.20 -19.99 11.63
N LEU A 203 19.15 -20.60 11.07
CA LEU A 203 19.05 -21.06 9.69
C LEU A 203 18.00 -20.24 8.95
N THR A 204 18.36 -19.77 7.75
CA THR A 204 17.41 -19.27 6.76
C THR A 204 17.44 -20.17 5.53
N ALA A 205 16.28 -20.63 5.07
CA ALA A 205 16.16 -21.55 3.93
C ALA A 205 14.96 -21.21 3.03
N ASP A 206 15.05 -21.52 1.73
CA ASP A 206 13.96 -21.38 0.75
C ASP A 206 13.78 -22.66 -0.10
N VAL A 207 12.54 -22.95 -0.50
CA VAL A 207 12.24 -24.07 -1.41
C VAL A 207 12.43 -23.63 -2.86
N SER A 208 13.18 -24.40 -3.63
CA SER A 208 13.43 -24.09 -5.03
C SER A 208 12.28 -24.50 -5.93
N SER A 209 11.74 -23.53 -6.69
CA SER A 209 10.66 -23.76 -7.67
C SER A 209 9.39 -24.34 -7.06
N PHE A 210 9.08 -23.97 -5.80
CA PHE A 210 8.07 -24.65 -4.99
C PHE A 210 6.74 -24.89 -5.70
N TYR A 211 6.12 -23.83 -6.24
CA TYR A 211 4.84 -23.96 -6.94
C TYR A 211 4.94 -24.82 -8.21
N HIS A 212 6.05 -24.76 -8.95
CA HIS A 212 6.22 -25.50 -10.21
C HIS A 212 6.51 -26.99 -10.01
N GLU A 213 6.84 -27.41 -8.78
CA GLU A 213 7.21 -28.79 -8.44
C GLU A 213 6.21 -29.48 -7.49
N LEU A 214 5.17 -28.76 -7.04
CA LEU A 214 4.15 -29.28 -6.15
C LEU A 214 2.90 -29.69 -6.91
N ASN A 215 2.54 -30.97 -6.85
CA ASN A 215 1.30 -31.49 -7.42
C ASN A 215 0.17 -31.47 -6.38
N PRO A 216 -1.06 -31.10 -6.77
CA PRO A 216 -2.17 -30.91 -5.83
C PRO A 216 -2.87 -32.21 -5.41
N GLY A 217 -2.48 -33.36 -6.00
CA GLY A 217 -3.19 -34.64 -5.85
C GLY A 217 -3.33 -35.14 -4.40
N PHE A 218 -2.37 -34.81 -3.54
CA PHE A 218 -2.39 -35.17 -2.12
C PHE A 218 -3.62 -34.65 -1.37
N MET A 219 -4.27 -33.58 -1.84
CA MET A 219 -5.49 -33.05 -1.23
C MET A 219 -6.74 -33.91 -1.47
N LEU A 220 -6.64 -34.93 -2.33
CA LEU A 220 -7.67 -35.93 -2.55
C LEU A 220 -7.39 -37.26 -1.85
N ASP A 221 -6.17 -37.46 -1.33
CA ASP A 221 -5.78 -38.68 -0.63
C ASP A 221 -6.47 -38.76 0.75
N PRO A 222 -7.30 -39.78 1.02
CA PRO A 222 -7.92 -39.97 2.32
C PRO A 222 -6.91 -40.06 3.46
N THR A 223 -5.73 -40.61 3.22
CA THR A 223 -4.64 -40.70 4.21
C THR A 223 -4.21 -39.30 4.66
N PHE A 224 -4.06 -38.38 3.70
CA PHE A 224 -3.69 -37.01 4.02
C PHE A 224 -4.84 -36.24 4.70
N VAL A 225 -6.05 -36.29 4.12
CA VAL A 225 -7.18 -35.49 4.59
C VAL A 225 -7.70 -35.98 5.95
N LYS A 226 -7.89 -37.30 6.10
CA LYS A 226 -8.47 -37.88 7.30
C LYS A 226 -7.42 -38.21 8.36
N ASP A 227 -6.33 -38.89 7.99
CA ASP A 227 -5.40 -39.42 9.00
C ASP A 227 -4.34 -38.39 9.42
N ILE A 228 -3.85 -37.56 8.48
CA ILE A 228 -2.84 -36.53 8.80
C ILE A 228 -3.48 -35.23 9.26
N LEU A 229 -4.50 -34.73 8.56
CA LEU A 229 -5.14 -33.46 8.89
C LEU A 229 -6.30 -33.60 9.87
N GLU A 230 -6.84 -34.79 10.09
CA GLU A 230 -8.03 -35.02 10.92
C GLU A 230 -9.18 -34.11 10.47
N LEU A 231 -9.44 -34.08 9.16
CA LEU A 231 -10.53 -33.32 8.55
C LEU A 231 -11.61 -34.26 8.02
N GLU A 232 -12.85 -34.00 8.43
CA GLU A 232 -14.04 -34.63 7.88
C GLU A 232 -14.75 -33.63 6.96
N LEU A 233 -14.79 -33.95 5.67
CA LEU A 233 -15.49 -33.15 4.67
C LEU A 233 -16.89 -33.73 4.46
N THR A 234 -17.90 -32.86 4.41
CA THR A 234 -19.24 -33.24 3.95
C THR A 234 -19.20 -33.67 2.48
N ALA A 235 -20.21 -34.42 2.01
CA ALA A 235 -20.29 -34.86 0.61
C ALA A 235 -20.18 -33.68 -0.39
N GLU A 236 -20.76 -32.53 -0.04
CA GLU A 236 -20.70 -31.31 -0.84
C GLU A 236 -19.29 -30.69 -0.85
N GLN A 237 -18.63 -30.62 0.31
CA GLN A 237 -17.25 -30.13 0.40
C GLN A 237 -16.28 -31.07 -0.32
N SER A 238 -16.48 -32.39 -0.23
CA SER A 238 -15.71 -33.38 -0.99
C SER A 238 -15.87 -33.20 -2.49
N LYS A 239 -17.10 -32.96 -2.98
CA LYS A 239 -17.36 -32.65 -4.39
C LYS A 239 -16.61 -31.39 -4.83
N LEU A 240 -16.77 -30.29 -4.10
CA LEU A 240 -16.10 -29.04 -4.43
C LEU A 240 -14.56 -29.16 -4.37
N ASN A 241 -14.03 -29.95 -3.44
CA ASN A 241 -12.61 -30.25 -3.37
C ASN A 241 -12.13 -31.03 -4.60
N ARG A 242 -12.86 -32.07 -5.04
CA ARG A 242 -12.54 -32.81 -6.28
C ARG A 242 -12.53 -31.91 -7.51
N LEU A 243 -13.60 -31.14 -7.72
CA LEU A 243 -13.71 -30.20 -8.83
C LEU A 243 -12.50 -29.26 -8.89
N PHE A 244 -12.16 -28.64 -7.76
CA PHE A 244 -11.04 -27.69 -7.72
C PHE A 244 -9.68 -28.38 -7.96
N ILE A 245 -9.40 -29.51 -7.30
CA ILE A 245 -8.10 -30.18 -7.43
C ILE A 245 -7.91 -30.79 -8.83
N ASN A 246 -8.97 -31.33 -9.44
CA ASN A 246 -8.93 -31.82 -10.81
C ASN A 246 -8.70 -30.69 -11.82
N ALA A 247 -9.32 -29.52 -11.61
CA ALA A 247 -9.02 -28.33 -12.41
C ALA A 247 -7.53 -27.92 -12.34
N LEU A 248 -6.91 -27.96 -11.15
CA LEU A 248 -5.49 -27.68 -11.00
C LEU A 248 -4.62 -28.68 -11.78
N LYS A 249 -4.98 -29.98 -11.71
CA LYS A 249 -4.29 -31.04 -12.45
C LYS A 249 -4.42 -30.86 -13.97
N ALA A 250 -5.63 -30.61 -14.45
CA ALA A 250 -5.90 -30.38 -15.87
C ALA A 250 -5.12 -29.18 -16.40
N TRP A 251 -5.12 -28.05 -15.67
CA TRP A 251 -4.31 -26.89 -16.03
C TRP A 251 -2.82 -27.24 -16.14
N ALA A 252 -2.27 -28.02 -15.19
CA ALA A 252 -0.86 -28.39 -15.18
C ALA A 252 -0.47 -29.23 -16.40
N ILE A 253 -1.34 -30.16 -16.83
CA ILE A 253 -1.16 -31.01 -18.02
C ILE A 253 -1.08 -30.18 -19.31
N GLU A 254 -1.77 -29.05 -19.40
CA GLU A 254 -1.73 -28.18 -20.59
C GLU A 254 -0.49 -27.27 -20.65
N THR A 255 0.34 -27.24 -19.59
CA THR A 255 1.59 -26.49 -19.55
C THR A 255 2.78 -27.31 -20.05
N PRO A 256 3.90 -26.67 -20.48
CA PRO A 256 5.13 -27.40 -20.81
C PRO A 256 5.76 -28.11 -19.60
N LEU A 257 5.37 -27.74 -18.37
CA LEU A 257 5.86 -28.40 -17.17
C LEU A 257 5.19 -29.75 -16.93
N LYS A 258 3.94 -29.93 -17.38
CA LYS A 258 3.08 -31.10 -17.12
C LYS A 258 2.84 -31.42 -15.63
N LYS A 259 3.21 -30.50 -14.74
CA LYS A 259 3.17 -30.62 -13.27
C LYS A 259 3.13 -29.23 -12.62
N GLY A 260 2.89 -29.20 -11.31
CA GLY A 260 2.94 -27.99 -10.52
C GLY A 260 1.60 -27.26 -10.39
N LEU A 261 1.57 -26.25 -9.53
CA LEU A 261 0.42 -25.38 -9.29
C LEU A 261 0.43 -24.14 -10.20
N PRO A 262 -0.75 -23.64 -10.60
CA PRO A 262 -0.88 -22.37 -11.32
C PRO A 262 -0.40 -21.19 -10.49
N VAL A 263 0.75 -20.63 -10.87
CA VAL A 263 1.28 -19.39 -10.29
C VAL A 263 0.51 -18.19 -10.84
N GLY A 264 -0.29 -17.55 -9.98
CA GLY A 264 -1.21 -16.48 -10.36
C GLY A 264 -2.65 -16.77 -9.93
N LEU A 265 -2.99 -18.03 -9.67
CA LEU A 265 -4.25 -18.43 -9.05
C LEU A 265 -4.15 -18.32 -7.52
N PRO A 266 -4.92 -17.46 -6.85
CA PRO A 266 -4.75 -17.21 -5.41
C PRO A 266 -4.92 -18.48 -4.55
N ALA A 267 -5.84 -19.39 -4.89
CA ALA A 267 -6.07 -20.61 -4.13
C ALA A 267 -4.86 -21.59 -4.15
N SER A 268 -3.99 -21.53 -5.17
CA SER A 268 -2.73 -22.29 -5.20
C SER A 268 -1.88 -22.02 -3.97
N ALA A 269 -1.97 -20.80 -3.42
CA ALA A 269 -1.25 -20.40 -2.22
C ALA A 269 -1.66 -21.22 -0.99
N VAL A 270 -2.95 -21.56 -0.86
CA VAL A 270 -3.47 -22.38 0.25
C VAL A 270 -2.98 -23.83 0.11
N VAL A 271 -3.09 -24.38 -1.11
CA VAL A 271 -2.58 -25.73 -1.42
C VAL A 271 -1.10 -25.85 -1.08
N ALA A 272 -0.30 -24.87 -1.54
CA ALA A 272 1.13 -24.79 -1.26
C ALA A 272 1.44 -24.70 0.24
N ASN A 273 0.70 -23.87 0.98
CA ASN A 273 0.91 -23.71 2.42
C ASN A 273 0.66 -25.00 3.20
N VAL A 274 -0.38 -25.74 2.81
CA VAL A 274 -0.85 -26.97 3.47
C VAL A 274 0.07 -28.16 3.19
N ALA A 275 0.71 -28.19 2.02
CA ALA A 275 1.67 -29.22 1.66
C ALA A 275 2.85 -29.35 2.66
N LEU A 276 3.21 -28.26 3.35
CA LEU A 276 4.33 -28.21 4.30
C LEU A 276 3.94 -28.51 5.76
N ILE A 277 2.70 -28.91 6.05
CA ILE A 277 2.23 -29.06 7.44
C ILE A 277 3.04 -30.07 8.26
N GLU A 278 3.48 -31.18 7.65
CA GLU A 278 4.29 -32.16 8.37
C GLU A 278 5.72 -31.66 8.62
N LEU A 279 6.26 -30.79 7.76
CA LEU A 279 7.52 -30.10 8.01
C LEU A 279 7.37 -29.20 9.24
N ASP A 280 6.28 -28.44 9.32
CA ASP A 280 5.96 -27.58 10.47
C ASP A 280 5.93 -28.39 11.76
N ARG A 281 5.13 -29.46 11.79
CA ARG A 281 4.96 -30.33 12.96
C ARG A 281 6.28 -30.97 13.41
N VAL A 282 7.08 -31.46 12.46
CA VAL A 282 8.40 -32.04 12.77
C VAL A 282 9.31 -31.01 13.44
N ILE A 283 9.36 -29.79 12.92
CA ILE A 283 10.24 -28.75 13.48
C ILE A 283 9.71 -28.30 14.85
N GLU A 284 8.41 -28.01 14.98
CA GLU A 284 7.83 -27.57 16.25
C GLU A 284 7.95 -28.63 17.36
N GLN A 285 7.72 -29.91 17.04
CA GLN A 285 7.62 -30.97 18.05
C GLN A 285 8.95 -31.71 18.30
N GLN A 286 9.72 -32.00 17.26
CA GLN A 286 10.94 -32.84 17.37
C GLN A 286 12.21 -31.99 17.49
N VAL A 287 12.26 -30.84 16.83
CA VAL A 287 13.40 -29.90 16.94
C VAL A 287 13.21 -28.97 18.14
N ALA A 288 11.98 -28.55 18.45
CA ALA A 288 11.62 -27.67 19.54
C ALA A 288 12.52 -26.40 19.65
N PRO A 289 12.59 -25.59 18.58
CA PRO A 289 13.51 -24.46 18.51
C PRO A 289 13.07 -23.28 19.39
N ILE A 290 14.01 -22.34 19.62
CA ILE A 290 13.73 -21.05 20.26
C ILE A 290 12.72 -20.26 19.41
N TYR A 291 12.88 -20.32 18.09
CA TYR A 291 11.94 -19.75 17.13
C TYR A 291 11.88 -20.58 15.85
N TYR A 292 10.66 -20.80 15.36
CA TYR A 292 10.41 -21.29 14.02
C TYR A 292 9.29 -20.50 13.39
N GLY A 293 9.49 -20.06 12.16
CA GLY A 293 8.44 -19.44 11.38
C GLY A 293 8.72 -19.59 9.90
N ARG A 294 7.64 -19.77 9.12
CA ARG A 294 7.71 -19.76 7.66
C ARG A 294 6.77 -18.74 7.05
N TYR A 295 7.26 -18.10 6.00
CA TYR A 295 6.48 -17.27 5.11
C TYR A 295 6.33 -18.00 3.78
N VAL A 296 5.35 -18.92 3.73
CA VAL A 296 5.21 -19.90 2.64
C VAL A 296 6.42 -20.85 2.62
N ASP A 297 7.33 -20.70 1.66
CA ASP A 297 8.55 -21.48 1.46
C ASP A 297 9.80 -20.86 2.11
N ASP A 298 9.76 -19.58 2.48
CA ASP A 298 10.84 -18.92 3.24
C ASP A 298 10.78 -19.33 4.71
N ILE A 299 11.87 -19.90 5.24
CA ILE A 299 11.96 -20.43 6.61
C ILE A 299 13.00 -19.67 7.43
N ILE A 300 12.67 -19.36 8.68
CA ILE A 300 13.61 -18.95 9.72
C ILE A 300 13.52 -19.93 10.89
N LEU A 301 14.66 -20.48 11.29
CA LEU A 301 14.81 -21.38 12.43
C LEU A 301 15.91 -20.84 13.34
N VAL A 302 15.64 -20.70 14.64
CA VAL A 302 16.62 -20.29 15.66
C VAL A 302 16.61 -21.30 16.78
N MET A 303 17.77 -21.88 17.09
CA MET A 303 17.90 -22.90 18.13
C MET A 303 19.16 -22.68 18.96
N GLU A 304 19.21 -23.27 20.14
CA GLU A 304 20.43 -23.28 20.95
C GLU A 304 21.47 -24.20 20.31
N ASN A 305 22.72 -23.75 20.23
CA ASN A 305 23.82 -24.53 19.67
C ASN A 305 24.43 -25.49 20.71
N GLY A 306 23.60 -26.32 21.33
CA GLY A 306 24.05 -27.30 22.34
C GLY A 306 24.93 -28.41 21.76
N ALA A 307 24.77 -28.73 20.47
CA ALA A 307 25.56 -29.74 19.77
C ALA A 307 26.90 -29.21 19.20
N ASN A 308 27.21 -27.91 19.39
CA ASN A 308 28.41 -27.24 18.87
C ASN A 308 28.63 -27.45 17.35
N PHE A 309 27.60 -27.21 16.54
CA PHE A 309 27.68 -27.30 15.08
C PHE A 309 28.79 -26.40 14.52
N ARG A 310 29.55 -26.92 13.56
CA ARG A 310 30.65 -26.20 12.86
C ARG A 310 30.41 -26.05 11.37
N SER A 311 29.44 -26.79 10.82
CA SER A 311 29.12 -26.75 9.40
C SER A 311 27.61 -26.86 9.14
N MET A 312 27.20 -26.40 7.96
CA MET A 312 25.82 -26.53 7.47
C MET A 312 25.42 -28.00 7.29
N ALA A 313 26.36 -28.86 6.87
CA ALA A 313 26.13 -30.30 6.72
C ALA A 313 25.82 -30.98 8.06
N GLU A 314 26.57 -30.64 9.12
CA GLU A 314 26.30 -31.15 10.49
C GLU A 314 24.91 -30.74 10.99
N LEU A 315 24.51 -29.49 10.75
CA LEU A 315 23.18 -29.01 11.13
C LEU A 315 22.08 -29.80 10.41
N TRP A 316 22.20 -30.01 9.09
CA TRP A 316 21.22 -30.77 8.33
C TRP A 316 21.17 -32.23 8.74
N GLN A 317 22.30 -32.90 8.96
CA GLN A 317 22.31 -34.28 9.47
C GLN A 317 21.61 -34.38 10.84
N TRP A 318 21.82 -33.38 11.70
CA TRP A 318 21.14 -33.33 13.00
C TRP A 318 19.62 -33.14 12.87
N LEU A 319 19.17 -32.35 11.88
CA LEU A 319 17.76 -32.19 11.54
C LEU A 319 17.18 -33.47 10.92
N PHE A 320 17.92 -34.17 10.07
CA PHE A 320 17.48 -35.43 9.44
C PHE A 320 17.22 -36.52 10.48
N ALA A 321 18.09 -36.64 11.49
CA ALA A 321 17.89 -37.56 12.59
C ALA A 321 16.59 -37.32 13.39
N ARG A 322 15.99 -36.12 13.27
CA ARG A 322 14.73 -35.71 13.92
C ARG A 322 13.58 -35.51 12.94
N SER A 323 13.79 -35.78 11.66
CA SER A 323 12.79 -35.55 10.62
C SER A 323 11.80 -36.72 10.47
N SER A 324 12.01 -37.81 11.21
CA SER A 324 11.28 -39.08 11.02
C SER A 324 11.35 -39.60 9.58
N GLY A 325 12.51 -39.43 8.93
CA GLY A 325 12.75 -39.86 7.55
C GLY A 325 12.16 -38.95 6.47
N LYS A 326 11.55 -37.82 6.82
CA LYS A 326 10.92 -36.89 5.86
C LYS A 326 11.90 -35.91 5.21
N LEU A 327 13.06 -35.69 5.82
CA LEU A 327 14.14 -34.89 5.28
C LEU A 327 15.38 -35.75 5.09
N ASP A 328 15.95 -35.68 3.89
CA ASP A 328 17.21 -36.34 3.55
C ASP A 328 17.93 -35.61 2.40
N TRP A 329 19.20 -35.91 2.19
CA TRP A 329 19.94 -35.47 1.00
C TRP A 329 19.29 -36.03 -0.27
N VAL A 330 19.31 -35.23 -1.34
CA VAL A 330 19.00 -35.75 -2.67
C VAL A 330 20.11 -36.72 -3.08
N LYS A 331 19.74 -37.96 -3.44
CA LYS A 331 20.69 -39.01 -3.86
C LYS A 331 21.55 -38.52 -5.05
N GLY A 332 22.88 -38.60 -4.91
CA GLY A 332 23.84 -38.12 -5.92
C GLY A 332 24.11 -36.61 -5.91
N GLU A 333 23.45 -35.87 -5.02
CA GLU A 333 23.64 -34.44 -4.77
C GLU A 333 23.87 -34.16 -3.28
N GLU A 334 24.60 -35.05 -2.60
CA GLU A 334 24.90 -34.92 -1.17
C GLU A 334 25.60 -33.58 -0.89
N ASN A 335 25.19 -32.91 0.18
CA ASN A 335 25.62 -31.55 0.57
C ASN A 335 25.20 -30.41 -0.39
N LYS A 336 24.50 -30.70 -1.50
CA LYS A 336 24.03 -29.68 -2.46
C LYS A 336 22.54 -29.39 -2.34
N GLN A 337 21.71 -30.41 -2.17
CA GLN A 337 20.25 -30.26 -2.09
C GLN A 337 19.64 -31.14 -1.00
N ILE A 338 18.71 -30.58 -0.25
CA ILE A 338 17.90 -31.28 0.73
C ILE A 338 16.53 -31.55 0.13
N SER A 339 16.00 -32.75 0.29
CA SER A 339 14.66 -33.13 -0.12
C SER A 339 13.70 -33.21 1.08
N PHE A 340 12.48 -32.74 0.91
CA PHE A 340 11.36 -33.01 1.80
C PHE A 340 10.37 -33.94 1.09
N GLN A 341 10.27 -35.18 1.57
CA GLN A 341 9.53 -36.25 0.90
C GLN A 341 8.64 -37.03 1.87
N PRO A 342 7.56 -36.43 2.40
CA PRO A 342 6.53 -37.20 3.07
C PRO A 342 5.78 -38.10 2.07
N ASN A 343 5.19 -39.19 2.54
CA ASN A 343 4.54 -40.20 1.68
C ASN A 343 3.46 -39.61 0.73
N TYR A 344 2.72 -38.60 1.19
CA TYR A 344 1.64 -37.97 0.41
C TYR A 344 2.16 -37.06 -0.72
N LEU A 345 3.44 -36.70 -0.74
CA LEU A 345 4.07 -35.87 -1.80
C LEU A 345 4.99 -36.69 -2.73
N HIS A 346 4.74 -37.99 -2.89
CA HIS A 346 5.59 -38.89 -3.69
C HIS A 346 5.72 -38.48 -5.17
N ASP A 347 4.73 -37.76 -5.72
CA ASP A 347 4.72 -37.24 -7.08
C ASP A 347 5.26 -35.81 -7.21
N SER A 348 5.69 -35.20 -6.10
CA SER A 348 6.13 -33.80 -6.00
C SER A 348 7.62 -33.71 -5.63
N GLN A 349 8.27 -32.60 -5.97
CA GLN A 349 9.70 -32.40 -5.69
C GLN A 349 9.98 -31.16 -4.85
N ILE A 350 9.94 -31.33 -3.52
CA ILE A 350 10.19 -30.23 -2.58
C ILE A 350 11.66 -30.24 -2.19
N ARG A 351 12.44 -29.28 -2.72
CA ARG A 351 13.90 -29.24 -2.54
C ARG A 351 14.40 -27.91 -2.01
N PHE A 352 15.30 -27.94 -1.03
CA PHE A 352 16.05 -26.79 -0.55
C PHE A 352 17.44 -26.78 -1.17
N ALA A 353 17.78 -25.70 -1.87
CA ALA A 353 19.09 -25.56 -2.49
C ALA A 353 20.10 -25.05 -1.45
N ASN A 354 21.12 -25.85 -1.14
CA ASN A 354 22.04 -25.53 -0.05
C ASN A 354 22.85 -24.25 -0.31
N ALA A 355 23.07 -23.91 -1.58
CA ALA A 355 23.71 -22.65 -1.99
C ALA A 355 22.91 -21.39 -1.62
N LYS A 356 21.60 -21.51 -1.39
CA LYS A 356 20.74 -20.40 -0.98
C LYS A 356 20.53 -20.33 0.53
N ASN A 357 20.62 -21.48 1.19
CA ASN A 357 20.51 -21.59 2.64
C ASN A 357 21.66 -20.84 3.33
N LYS A 358 21.40 -20.29 4.51
CA LYS A 358 22.43 -19.65 5.34
C LYS A 358 22.31 -20.08 6.79
N VAL A 359 23.45 -20.34 7.40
CA VAL A 359 23.56 -20.72 8.81
C VAL A 359 24.43 -19.69 9.52
N PHE A 360 23.92 -19.15 10.62
CA PHE A 360 24.61 -18.19 11.47
C PHE A 360 24.88 -18.85 12.82
N ILE A 361 26.14 -18.94 13.22
CA ILE A 361 26.53 -19.36 14.56
C ILE A 361 26.84 -18.11 15.37
N LEU A 362 26.05 -17.83 16.40
CA LEU A 362 26.09 -16.57 17.14
C LEU A 362 26.33 -16.84 18.63
N ALA A 363 27.27 -16.09 19.21
CA ALA A 363 27.59 -16.17 20.63
C ALA A 363 28.13 -14.83 21.14
N GLY A 364 27.90 -14.54 22.42
CA GLY A 364 28.45 -13.36 23.10
C GLY A 364 28.11 -12.04 22.43
N ASP A 365 28.96 -11.03 22.64
CA ASP A 365 28.71 -9.67 22.18
C ASP A 365 28.95 -9.49 20.66
N SER A 366 29.79 -10.33 20.05
CA SER A 366 29.96 -10.35 18.58
C SER A 366 28.67 -10.80 17.88
N GLY A 367 28.00 -11.82 18.43
CA GLY A 367 26.68 -12.26 17.98
C GLY A 367 25.62 -11.15 18.13
N LYS A 368 25.58 -10.47 19.28
CA LYS A 368 24.65 -9.34 19.50
C LYS A 368 24.90 -8.21 18.49
N THR A 369 26.15 -7.84 18.27
CA THR A 369 26.55 -6.78 17.32
C THR A 369 26.11 -7.12 15.91
N LEU A 370 26.28 -8.37 15.47
CA LEU A 370 25.84 -8.81 14.15
C LEU A 370 24.32 -8.71 14.01
N VAL A 371 23.56 -9.18 15.01
CA VAL A 371 22.08 -9.11 14.99
C VAL A 371 21.59 -7.66 14.99
N GLU A 372 22.22 -6.77 15.77
CA GLU A 372 21.91 -5.33 15.74
C GLU A 372 22.20 -4.70 14.39
N ALA A 373 23.32 -5.04 13.74
CA ALA A 373 23.62 -4.55 12.40
C ALA A 373 22.56 -4.97 11.36
N ILE A 374 22.06 -6.21 11.42
CA ILE A 374 20.96 -6.68 10.57
C ILE A 374 19.70 -5.85 10.83
N ALA A 375 19.33 -5.72 12.09
CA ALA A 375 18.11 -5.04 12.50
C ALA A 375 18.16 -3.56 12.05
N HIS A 376 19.31 -2.89 12.24
CA HIS A 376 19.52 -1.51 11.83
C HIS A 376 19.30 -1.31 10.33
N GLN A 377 19.92 -2.13 9.47
CA GLN A 377 19.74 -2.06 8.01
C GLN A 377 18.28 -2.30 7.58
N ILE A 378 17.56 -3.16 8.29
CA ILE A 378 16.12 -3.41 8.05
C ILE A 378 15.30 -2.17 8.42
N TYR A 379 15.59 -1.57 9.58
CA TYR A 379 14.88 -0.38 10.05
C TYR A 379 15.11 0.83 9.15
N GLU A 380 16.33 1.05 8.66
CA GLU A 380 16.62 2.11 7.69
C GLU A 380 15.77 2.00 6.42
N ARG A 381 15.72 0.81 5.81
CA ARG A 381 14.89 0.56 4.62
C ARG A 381 13.40 0.76 4.90
N ALA A 382 12.91 0.27 6.04
CA ALA A 382 11.54 0.50 6.45
C ALA A 382 11.26 2.00 6.64
N SER A 383 12.27 2.78 7.08
CA SER A 383 12.19 4.23 7.19
C SER A 383 12.08 4.91 5.83
N GLU A 384 12.87 4.50 4.83
CA GLU A 384 12.77 5.02 3.45
C GLU A 384 11.37 4.79 2.85
N TRP A 385 10.75 3.65 3.13
CA TRP A 385 9.37 3.40 2.72
C TRP A 385 8.36 4.31 3.43
N ARG A 386 8.64 4.72 4.67
CA ARG A 386 7.78 5.62 5.45
C ARG A 386 7.93 7.07 5.06
N ALA A 387 9.09 7.49 4.55
CA ALA A 387 9.36 8.86 4.11
C ALA A 387 8.30 9.38 3.11
N MET A 388 8.17 10.70 3.07
CA MET A 388 7.37 11.42 2.09
C MET A 388 7.99 11.30 0.70
N PRO A 389 7.18 11.36 -0.37
CA PRO A 389 7.69 11.32 -1.74
C PRO A 389 8.69 12.43 -2.01
N ARG A 390 9.88 12.08 -2.55
CA ARG A 390 10.90 13.09 -2.84
C ARG A 390 11.55 12.86 -4.20
N LEU A 391 11.43 13.87 -5.07
CA LEU A 391 12.23 13.97 -6.28
C LEU A 391 13.55 14.73 -6.01
N PRO A 392 14.61 14.45 -6.78
CA PRO A 392 15.86 15.22 -6.68
C PRO A 392 15.62 16.70 -6.99
N HIS A 393 16.50 17.58 -6.50
CA HIS A 393 16.38 19.03 -6.70
C HIS A 393 16.49 19.46 -8.16
N SER A 394 17.22 18.69 -8.97
CA SER A 394 17.39 18.92 -10.41
C SER A 394 16.99 17.67 -11.18
N SER A 395 16.34 17.87 -12.33
CA SER A 395 16.00 16.79 -13.25
C SER A 395 17.24 16.03 -13.76
N ASN A 396 18.41 16.67 -13.76
CA ASN A 396 19.66 16.04 -14.21
C ASN A 396 20.13 14.93 -13.26
N ASN A 397 19.75 15.00 -11.99
CA ASN A 397 20.13 14.00 -10.99
C ASN A 397 19.19 12.79 -10.97
N VAL A 398 18.08 12.82 -11.73
CA VAL A 398 17.13 11.70 -11.79
C VAL A 398 17.80 10.43 -12.31
N GLY A 399 18.67 10.55 -13.32
CA GLY A 399 19.44 9.41 -13.83
C GLY A 399 20.36 8.81 -12.76
N THR A 400 21.10 9.67 -12.04
CA THR A 400 21.97 9.26 -10.93
C THR A 400 21.21 8.56 -9.80
N ASP A 401 20.07 9.12 -9.39
CA ASP A 401 19.21 8.54 -8.36
C ASP A 401 18.65 7.18 -8.77
N LEU A 402 18.27 7.03 -10.04
CA LEU A 402 17.78 5.77 -10.59
C LEU A 402 18.90 4.74 -10.68
N LEU A 403 20.06 5.14 -11.20
CA LEU A 403 21.25 4.31 -11.26
C LEU A 403 21.65 3.81 -9.87
N ALA A 404 21.73 4.68 -8.87
CA ALA A 404 22.02 4.29 -7.49
C ALA A 404 20.97 3.32 -6.90
N ALA A 405 19.69 3.46 -7.26
CA ALA A 405 18.64 2.53 -6.85
C ALA A 405 18.71 1.17 -7.56
N THR A 406 19.28 1.13 -8.77
CA THR A 406 19.41 -0.07 -9.63
C THR A 406 20.79 -0.71 -9.59
N GLN A 407 21.82 -0.02 -9.10
CA GLN A 407 23.20 -0.52 -8.97
C GLN A 407 23.51 -0.70 -7.49
N SER A 408 23.75 -1.94 -7.07
CA SER A 408 24.32 -2.22 -5.76
C SER A 408 25.84 -2.12 -5.85
N ASN A 409 26.45 -1.03 -5.36
CA ASN A 409 27.89 -1.00 -5.10
C ASN A 409 28.24 -2.12 -4.11
N GLY A 410 29.13 -3.02 -4.51
CA GLY A 410 29.50 -4.23 -3.77
C GLY A 410 30.26 -4.00 -2.46
N GLU A 411 30.46 -2.77 -1.98
CA GLU A 411 31.36 -2.50 -0.85
C GLU A 411 30.66 -2.32 0.52
N VAL A 412 29.33 -2.12 0.60
CA VAL A 412 28.65 -1.84 1.88
C VAL A 412 27.83 -3.04 2.41
N ALA A 413 27.85 -4.20 1.74
CA ALA A 413 26.87 -5.28 1.96
C ALA A 413 27.43 -6.64 2.38
N ASP A 414 28.61 -6.71 3.01
CA ASP A 414 29.38 -7.97 2.95
C ASP A 414 29.10 -9.03 4.04
N ASN A 415 28.30 -8.81 5.08
CA ASN A 415 28.20 -9.83 6.16
C ASN A 415 26.84 -10.52 6.35
N LEU A 416 25.77 -10.15 5.64
CA LEU A 416 24.49 -10.87 5.77
C LEU A 416 23.62 -11.08 4.53
N ARG A 417 23.92 -10.39 3.42
CA ARG A 417 23.05 -10.43 2.23
C ARG A 417 23.80 -10.44 0.90
N LYS A 418 24.66 -11.45 0.67
CA LYS A 418 24.88 -11.96 -0.70
C LYS A 418 23.65 -12.66 -1.33
N ALA A 419 22.56 -12.76 -0.56
CA ALA A 419 21.21 -13.05 -1.06
C ALA A 419 20.37 -11.83 -0.65
N ASP A 420 19.93 -10.94 -1.52
CA ASP A 420 19.64 -11.08 -2.94
C ASP A 420 19.70 -9.66 -3.53
N ALA A 421 20.79 -9.32 -4.24
CA ALA A 421 21.02 -7.98 -4.80
C ALA A 421 19.83 -7.54 -5.67
N LEU A 422 19.18 -8.50 -6.35
CA LEU A 422 17.95 -8.32 -7.10
C LEU A 422 16.79 -7.76 -6.24
N THR A 423 16.53 -8.38 -5.09
CA THR A 423 15.49 -7.92 -4.16
C THR A 423 15.74 -6.49 -3.69
N MET A 424 17.01 -6.12 -3.47
CA MET A 424 17.40 -4.75 -3.12
C MET A 424 17.15 -3.76 -4.27
N ARG A 425 17.57 -4.10 -5.49
CA ARG A 425 17.32 -3.29 -6.70
C ARG A 425 15.83 -3.08 -6.93
N ARG A 426 15.03 -4.14 -6.83
CA ARG A 426 13.56 -4.09 -6.96
C ARG A 426 12.93 -3.15 -5.94
N ALA A 427 13.33 -3.25 -4.68
CA ALA A 427 12.81 -2.38 -3.62
C ALA A 427 13.21 -0.91 -3.84
N GLY A 428 14.48 -0.64 -4.15
CA GLY A 428 14.98 0.70 -4.44
C GLY A 428 14.25 1.35 -5.61
N PHE A 429 14.11 0.62 -6.73
CA PHE A 429 13.35 1.08 -7.89
C PHE A 429 11.87 1.35 -7.56
N ALA A 430 11.22 0.44 -6.82
CA ALA A 430 9.82 0.59 -6.44
C ALA A 430 9.56 1.85 -5.60
N ILE A 431 10.48 2.22 -4.70
CA ILE A 431 10.42 3.45 -3.90
C ILE A 431 10.49 4.67 -4.84
N LYS A 432 11.48 4.70 -5.76
CA LYS A 432 11.64 5.82 -6.69
C LYS A 432 10.41 5.98 -7.59
N LEU A 433 9.89 4.89 -8.17
CA LEU A 433 8.69 4.93 -8.99
C LEU A 433 7.45 5.40 -8.21
N ARG A 434 7.28 4.94 -6.97
CA ARG A 434 6.20 5.40 -6.07
C ARG A 434 6.24 6.91 -5.87
N ASP A 435 7.43 7.49 -5.77
CA ASP A 435 7.57 8.93 -5.56
C ASP A 435 7.12 9.72 -6.79
N PHE A 436 7.46 9.28 -8.01
CA PHE A 436 6.92 9.86 -9.25
C PHE A 436 5.40 9.68 -9.37
N GLU A 437 4.85 8.52 -8.99
CA GLU A 437 3.40 8.30 -8.97
C GLU A 437 2.67 9.18 -7.96
N ALA A 438 3.32 9.56 -6.84
CA ALA A 438 2.73 10.52 -5.92
C ALA A 438 2.68 11.92 -6.57
N TYR A 439 3.77 12.36 -7.18
CA TYR A 439 3.81 13.64 -7.89
C TYR A 439 2.78 13.72 -9.02
N GLU A 440 2.53 12.61 -9.73
CA GLU A 440 1.45 12.53 -10.71
C GLU A 440 0.09 12.83 -10.10
N ARG A 441 -0.24 12.25 -8.95
CA ARG A 441 -1.56 12.46 -8.31
C ARG A 441 -1.73 13.85 -7.72
N ASP A 442 -0.63 14.45 -7.25
CA ASP A 442 -0.65 15.67 -6.45
C ASP A 442 -0.45 16.96 -7.22
N LEU A 443 0.26 16.88 -8.34
CA LEU A 443 0.72 18.03 -9.08
C LEU A 443 0.25 17.95 -10.53
N GLN A 444 0.00 19.12 -11.10
CA GLN A 444 -0.25 19.23 -12.53
C GLN A 444 1.00 18.75 -13.30
N PRO A 445 0.83 18.02 -14.42
CA PRO A 445 1.96 17.55 -15.22
C PRO A 445 2.94 18.67 -15.56
N GLY A 446 2.47 19.85 -15.96
CA GLY A 446 3.36 20.96 -16.35
C GLY A 446 4.48 21.24 -15.33
N THR A 447 4.18 21.14 -14.02
CA THR A 447 5.06 21.55 -12.92
C THR A 447 6.33 20.71 -12.76
N TRP A 448 6.32 19.44 -13.17
CA TRP A 448 7.44 18.50 -12.94
C TRP A 448 7.87 17.74 -14.21
N LYS A 449 7.57 18.29 -15.39
CA LYS A 449 7.87 17.69 -16.71
C LYS A 449 9.34 17.32 -16.90
N GLY A 450 10.27 18.19 -16.52
CA GLY A 450 11.70 17.90 -16.64
C GLY A 450 12.11 16.64 -15.88
N HIS A 451 11.63 16.48 -14.64
CA HIS A 451 11.95 15.33 -13.79
C HIS A 451 11.40 14.02 -14.37
N ARG A 452 10.14 13.99 -14.83
CA ARG A 452 9.55 12.76 -15.35
C ARG A 452 10.11 12.33 -16.70
N GLN A 453 10.43 13.29 -17.58
CA GLN A 453 11.06 12.98 -18.86
C GLN A 453 12.51 12.51 -18.67
N ALA A 454 13.21 13.00 -17.64
CA ALA A 454 14.49 12.44 -17.24
C ALA A 454 14.34 11.01 -16.70
N PHE A 455 13.28 10.73 -15.92
CA PHE A 455 12.97 9.39 -15.43
C PHE A 455 12.69 8.41 -16.57
N PHE A 456 11.86 8.77 -17.55
CA PHE A 456 11.56 7.88 -18.68
C PHE A 456 12.81 7.56 -19.52
N ARG A 457 13.66 8.55 -19.77
CA ARG A 457 14.96 8.34 -20.44
C ARG A 457 15.85 7.38 -19.64
N ALA A 458 16.06 7.66 -18.35
CA ALA A 458 16.86 6.79 -17.49
C ALA A 458 16.28 5.37 -17.36
N PHE A 459 14.96 5.22 -17.37
CA PHE A 459 14.30 3.92 -17.39
C PHE A 459 14.57 3.17 -18.70
N ILE A 460 14.52 3.84 -19.85
CA ILE A 460 14.88 3.24 -21.14
C ILE A 460 16.36 2.84 -21.13
N ASP A 461 17.26 3.75 -20.76
CA ASP A 461 18.72 3.57 -20.90
C ASP A 461 19.32 2.57 -19.89
N HIS A 462 18.66 2.37 -18.74
CA HIS A 462 19.20 1.55 -17.65
C HIS A 462 18.33 0.37 -17.21
N VAL A 463 17.04 0.36 -17.58
CA VAL A 463 16.10 -0.70 -17.19
C VAL A 463 15.54 -1.44 -18.39
N VAL A 464 15.18 -0.77 -19.49
CA VAL A 464 14.74 -1.42 -20.75
C VAL A 464 15.96 -1.84 -21.57
N VAL A 465 16.91 -2.51 -20.91
CA VAL A 465 18.16 -3.05 -21.44
C VAL A 465 18.42 -4.39 -20.75
N LEU A 466 19.06 -5.34 -21.44
CA LEU A 466 19.42 -6.63 -20.86
C LEU A 466 20.74 -6.55 -20.07
N PRO A 467 20.87 -7.29 -18.94
CA PRO A 467 19.88 -8.19 -18.35
C PRO A 467 18.83 -7.49 -17.46
N GLN A 468 18.96 -6.18 -17.20
CA GLN A 468 18.17 -5.44 -16.20
C GLN A 468 16.66 -5.49 -16.43
N PHE A 469 16.20 -5.59 -17.68
CA PHE A 469 14.77 -5.67 -17.99
C PHE A 469 14.10 -6.88 -17.35
N PHE A 470 14.75 -8.06 -17.35
CA PHE A 470 14.19 -9.28 -16.78
C PHE A 470 13.96 -9.14 -15.27
N ASP A 471 14.82 -8.38 -14.61
CA ASP A 471 14.77 -8.13 -13.18
C ASP A 471 13.62 -7.18 -12.80
N LEU A 472 13.31 -6.19 -13.64
CA LEU A 472 12.43 -5.06 -13.30
C LEU A 472 11.16 -4.97 -14.16
N SER A 473 10.94 -5.90 -15.09
CA SER A 473 9.79 -5.94 -16.02
C SER A 473 8.42 -5.82 -15.33
N VAL A 474 8.29 -6.33 -14.10
CA VAL A 474 7.05 -6.25 -13.29
C VAL A 474 6.58 -4.81 -13.03
N TYR A 475 7.48 -3.83 -13.12
CA TYR A 475 7.15 -2.41 -12.93
C TYR A 475 6.76 -1.69 -14.23
N LEU A 476 6.94 -2.32 -15.40
CA LEU A 476 6.64 -1.72 -16.69
C LEU A 476 5.21 -1.17 -16.78
N PRO A 477 4.14 -1.89 -16.38
CA PRO A 477 2.77 -1.38 -16.49
C PRO A 477 2.54 -0.08 -15.71
N ARG A 478 3.24 0.09 -14.58
CA ARG A 478 3.17 1.31 -13.75
C ARG A 478 3.84 2.49 -14.45
N VAL A 479 4.99 2.27 -15.09
CA VAL A 479 5.70 3.31 -15.87
C VAL A 479 4.88 3.73 -17.10
N ILE A 480 4.26 2.77 -17.81
CA ILE A 480 3.35 3.05 -18.93
C ILE A 480 2.19 3.92 -18.47
N ARG A 481 1.48 3.52 -17.40
CA ARG A 481 0.35 4.29 -16.85
C ARG A 481 0.76 5.72 -16.49
N LEU A 482 1.94 5.89 -15.89
CA LEU A 482 2.48 7.20 -15.53
C LEU A 482 2.69 8.10 -16.77
N ALA A 483 3.28 7.56 -17.83
CA ALA A 483 3.50 8.29 -19.09
C ALA A 483 2.17 8.63 -19.79
N THR A 484 1.23 7.68 -19.84
CA THR A 484 -0.08 7.87 -20.46
C THR A 484 -0.93 8.91 -19.71
N ALA A 485 -1.01 8.81 -18.37
CA ALA A 485 -1.78 9.76 -17.55
C ALA A 485 -1.23 11.20 -17.61
N CYS A 486 0.05 11.36 -17.95
CA CYS A 486 0.69 12.67 -18.12
C CYS A 486 0.73 13.18 -19.57
N GLU A 487 0.16 12.44 -20.52
CA GLU A 487 0.18 12.74 -21.96
C GLU A 487 1.61 12.81 -22.58
N ASP A 488 2.60 12.11 -22.02
CA ASP A 488 3.97 12.08 -22.56
C ASP A 488 4.13 11.06 -23.70
N PHE A 489 3.30 11.20 -24.73
CA PHE A 489 3.18 10.21 -25.82
C PHE A 489 4.47 10.01 -26.63
N VAL A 490 5.33 11.03 -26.70
CA VAL A 490 6.66 10.93 -27.34
C VAL A 490 7.56 9.95 -26.57
N GLU A 491 7.62 10.08 -25.24
CA GLU A 491 8.43 9.19 -24.39
C GLU A 491 7.82 7.78 -24.33
N LEU A 492 6.48 7.69 -24.30
CA LEU A 492 5.77 6.41 -24.41
C LEU A 492 6.12 5.67 -25.71
N ARG A 493 6.20 6.38 -26.84
CA ARG A 493 6.62 5.78 -28.12
C ARG A 493 8.06 5.26 -28.08
N LYS A 494 9.00 6.02 -27.52
CA LYS A 494 10.40 5.56 -27.35
C LYS A 494 10.48 4.30 -26.51
N LEU A 495 9.70 4.25 -25.44
CA LEU A 495 9.63 3.10 -24.55
C LEU A 495 9.06 1.85 -25.27
N ILE A 496 7.99 2.00 -26.05
CA ILE A 496 7.44 0.90 -26.87
C ILE A 496 8.49 0.39 -27.87
N LEU A 497 9.23 1.29 -28.53
CA LEU A 497 10.31 0.91 -29.45
C LEU A 497 11.44 0.16 -28.75
N ALA A 498 11.84 0.61 -27.55
CA ALA A 498 12.85 -0.08 -26.76
C ALA A 498 12.40 -1.50 -26.36
N LEU A 499 11.11 -1.69 -26.05
CA LEU A 499 10.56 -3.02 -25.77
C LEU A 499 10.53 -3.94 -27.00
N GLU A 500 10.21 -3.39 -28.18
CA GLU A 500 10.30 -4.13 -29.44
C GLU A 500 11.74 -4.64 -29.64
N ASN A 501 12.73 -3.75 -29.49
CA ASN A 501 14.15 -4.11 -29.61
C ASN A 501 14.58 -5.16 -28.58
N ILE A 502 14.10 -5.10 -27.34
CA ILE A 502 14.39 -6.12 -26.32
C ILE A 502 13.87 -7.50 -26.75
N CYS A 503 12.69 -7.56 -27.36
CA CYS A 503 12.18 -8.83 -27.88
C CYS A 503 13.07 -9.39 -29.00
N ASP A 504 13.55 -8.53 -29.89
CA ASP A 504 14.43 -8.92 -31.00
C ASP A 504 15.81 -9.36 -30.48
N GLU A 505 16.40 -8.63 -29.51
CA GLU A 505 17.66 -8.97 -28.84
C GLU A 505 17.61 -10.34 -28.15
N VAL A 506 16.54 -10.63 -27.42
CA VAL A 506 16.39 -11.95 -26.76
C VAL A 506 16.27 -13.05 -27.81
N ARG A 507 15.52 -12.83 -28.90
CA ARG A 507 15.36 -13.80 -29.98
C ARG A 507 16.67 -14.10 -30.69
N GLU A 508 17.49 -13.08 -30.95
CA GLU A 508 18.70 -13.21 -31.77
C GLU A 508 19.90 -13.71 -30.96
N ASN A 509 20.08 -13.17 -29.75
CA ASN A 509 21.33 -13.32 -28.98
C ASN A 509 21.25 -14.30 -27.81
N CYS A 510 20.06 -14.80 -27.45
CA CYS A 510 19.89 -15.69 -26.30
C CYS A 510 19.51 -17.13 -26.67
N LEU A 511 19.92 -18.08 -25.83
CA LEU A 511 19.31 -19.40 -25.72
C LEU A 511 18.13 -19.31 -24.76
N LEU A 512 16.95 -19.72 -25.21
CA LEU A 512 15.71 -19.57 -24.45
C LEU A 512 15.42 -20.83 -23.63
N THR A 513 15.09 -20.66 -22.35
CA THR A 513 14.76 -21.78 -21.46
C THR A 513 13.60 -21.44 -20.53
N ILE A 514 12.91 -22.47 -20.05
CA ILE A 514 11.82 -22.33 -19.07
C ILE A 514 12.25 -22.99 -17.77
N LYS A 515 12.15 -22.27 -16.65
CA LYS A 515 12.52 -22.79 -15.33
C LYS A 515 11.67 -24.03 -15.00
N ALA A 516 12.33 -25.08 -14.51
CA ALA A 516 11.72 -26.35 -14.10
C ALA A 516 11.09 -27.16 -15.25
N CYS A 517 11.30 -26.74 -16.51
CA CYS A 517 10.94 -27.52 -17.68
C CYS A 517 12.14 -28.39 -18.09
N PRO A 518 11.96 -29.70 -18.28
CA PRO A 518 12.98 -30.54 -18.89
C PRO A 518 13.08 -30.26 -20.40
N ASP A 519 14.26 -30.54 -20.99
CA ASP A 519 14.60 -30.13 -22.36
C ASP A 519 13.75 -30.83 -23.44
N ASP A 520 13.24 -32.03 -23.13
CA ASP A 520 12.35 -32.83 -23.99
C ASP A 520 10.93 -32.25 -24.13
N HIS A 521 10.49 -31.46 -23.17
CA HIS A 521 9.18 -30.78 -23.16
C HIS A 521 9.28 -29.29 -23.48
N LEU A 522 10.47 -28.78 -23.81
CA LEU A 522 10.67 -27.38 -24.11
C LEU A 522 10.00 -27.00 -25.45
N PRO A 523 9.10 -25.99 -25.49
CA PRO A 523 8.49 -25.54 -26.74
C PRO A 523 9.52 -24.97 -27.72
N PHE A 524 9.17 -24.89 -29.00
CA PHE A 524 10.02 -24.25 -30.01
C PHE A 524 10.30 -22.78 -29.65
N GLU A 525 11.50 -22.29 -29.97
CA GLU A 525 11.92 -20.91 -29.64
C GLU A 525 10.93 -19.85 -30.16
N ALA A 526 10.37 -20.05 -31.35
CA ALA A 526 9.37 -19.17 -31.94
C ALA A 526 8.08 -19.08 -31.09
N GLU A 527 7.67 -20.18 -30.45
CA GLU A 527 6.51 -20.20 -29.56
C GLU A 527 6.81 -19.49 -28.24
N ILE A 528 8.00 -19.74 -27.66
CA ILE A 528 8.44 -19.10 -26.41
C ILE A 528 8.46 -17.57 -26.57
N ILE A 529 9.11 -17.07 -27.63
CA ILE A 529 9.15 -15.63 -27.93
C ILE A 529 7.75 -15.10 -28.27
N GLY A 530 6.96 -15.84 -29.06
CA GLY A 530 5.61 -15.45 -29.44
C GLY A 530 4.70 -15.23 -28.22
N LYS A 531 4.66 -16.20 -27.30
CA LYS A 531 3.85 -16.12 -26.07
C LYS A 531 4.32 -14.99 -25.15
N TRP A 532 5.62 -14.85 -24.93
CA TRP A 532 6.16 -13.77 -24.11
C TRP A 532 5.88 -12.38 -24.72
N ARG A 533 6.13 -12.21 -26.02
CA ARG A 533 5.88 -10.95 -26.75
C ARG A 533 4.40 -10.56 -26.72
N ALA A 534 3.50 -11.50 -26.99
CA ALA A 534 2.05 -11.26 -26.92
C ALA A 534 1.63 -10.79 -25.52
N GLN A 535 2.09 -11.46 -24.46
CA GLN A 535 1.80 -11.05 -23.10
C GLN A 535 2.36 -9.67 -22.76
N LEU A 536 3.59 -9.39 -23.16
CA LEU A 536 4.26 -8.11 -22.90
C LEU A 536 3.46 -6.95 -23.49
N PHE A 537 3.09 -7.03 -24.77
CA PHE A 537 2.38 -5.96 -25.45
C PHE A 537 0.89 -5.89 -25.08
N SER A 538 0.28 -7.00 -24.70
CA SER A 538 -1.06 -7.01 -24.08
C SER A 538 -1.04 -6.21 -22.76
N SER A 539 -0.03 -6.42 -21.92
CA SER A 539 0.13 -5.65 -20.67
C SER A 539 0.39 -4.16 -20.92
N VAL A 540 1.14 -3.81 -21.97
CA VAL A 540 1.33 -2.42 -22.41
C VAL A 540 0.00 -1.80 -22.85
N LEU A 541 -0.78 -2.50 -23.67
CA LEU A 541 -2.08 -2.02 -24.14
C LEU A 541 -3.04 -1.77 -22.98
N GLU A 542 -3.21 -2.73 -22.08
CA GLU A 542 -4.07 -2.57 -20.92
C GLU A 542 -3.59 -1.44 -20.00
N ALA A 543 -2.28 -1.26 -19.83
CA ALA A 543 -1.73 -0.15 -19.06
C ALA A 543 -2.03 1.22 -19.69
N ILE A 544 -1.93 1.33 -21.02
CA ILE A 544 -2.31 2.55 -21.76
C ILE A 544 -3.81 2.81 -21.59
N VAL A 545 -4.66 1.79 -21.81
CA VAL A 545 -6.12 1.92 -21.72
C VAL A 545 -6.56 2.31 -20.32
N ALA A 546 -6.03 1.66 -19.28
CA ALA A 546 -6.39 1.95 -17.90
C ALA A 546 -6.07 3.40 -17.48
N ALA A 547 -5.03 4.01 -18.06
CA ALA A 547 -4.58 5.36 -17.74
C ALA A 547 -4.94 6.41 -18.80
N PHE A 548 -5.67 6.04 -19.86
CA PHE A 548 -5.92 6.93 -20.98
C PHE A 548 -6.77 8.14 -20.54
N PRO A 549 -6.36 9.39 -20.83
CA PRO A 549 -7.12 10.56 -20.40
C PRO A 549 -8.53 10.61 -21.05
N PRO A 550 -9.63 10.67 -20.25
CA PRO A 550 -10.98 10.88 -20.79
C PRO A 550 -11.11 12.21 -21.56
N ARG A 551 -10.24 13.17 -21.25
CA ARG A 551 -10.07 14.42 -21.98
C ARG A 551 -8.58 14.63 -22.20
N ILE A 552 -8.20 14.78 -23.46
CA ILE A 552 -6.82 14.98 -23.89
C ILE A 552 -6.58 16.45 -24.25
N SER A 553 -5.40 16.97 -23.94
CA SER A 553 -5.03 18.32 -24.36
C SER A 553 -4.85 18.41 -25.89
N LYS A 554 -4.85 19.63 -26.45
CA LYS A 554 -4.57 19.85 -27.88
C LYS A 554 -3.20 19.28 -28.27
N VAL A 555 -2.20 19.51 -27.43
CA VAL A 555 -0.82 19.00 -27.62
C VAL A 555 -0.77 17.48 -27.50
N GLY A 556 -1.47 16.91 -26.52
CA GLY A 556 -1.59 15.46 -26.35
C GLY A 556 -2.22 14.79 -27.57
N LYS A 557 -3.30 15.36 -28.12
CA LYS A 557 -3.96 14.84 -29.31
C LYS A 557 -3.04 14.84 -30.53
N GLN A 558 -2.30 15.92 -30.73
CA GLN A 558 -1.33 16.02 -31.82
C GLN A 558 -0.22 14.97 -31.65
N THR A 559 0.45 14.95 -30.50
CA THR A 559 1.55 14.01 -30.24
C THR A 559 1.12 12.54 -30.26
N TRP A 560 -0.11 12.22 -29.85
CA TRP A 560 -0.68 10.88 -30.04
C TRP A 560 -0.78 10.50 -31.52
N ASN A 561 -1.35 11.38 -32.34
CA ASN A 561 -1.52 11.12 -33.76
C ASN A 561 -0.18 10.98 -34.48
N ASP A 562 0.81 11.79 -34.10
CA ASP A 562 2.12 11.83 -34.75
C ASP A 562 2.98 10.60 -34.40
N HIS A 563 2.86 10.08 -33.17
CA HIS A 563 3.79 9.05 -32.67
C HIS A 563 3.16 7.69 -32.35
N LEU A 564 1.86 7.62 -32.05
CA LEU A 564 1.23 6.40 -31.53
C LEU A 564 0.09 5.89 -32.41
N LYS A 565 -0.42 6.62 -33.39
CA LYS A 565 -1.62 6.20 -34.16
C LYS A 565 -1.65 4.72 -34.61
N ASN A 566 -0.53 4.15 -35.01
CA ASN A 566 -0.44 2.76 -35.52
C ASN A 566 0.47 1.85 -34.66
N TRP A 567 0.70 2.18 -33.38
CA TRP A 567 1.64 1.43 -32.53
C TRP A 567 1.18 -0.02 -32.31
N HIS A 568 -0.13 -0.24 -32.22
CA HIS A 568 -0.76 -1.55 -31.97
C HIS A 568 -0.49 -2.55 -33.10
N ALA A 569 -0.56 -2.11 -34.36
CA ALA A 569 -0.32 -2.95 -35.54
C ALA A 569 1.09 -3.53 -35.56
N ARG A 570 2.10 -2.70 -35.25
CA ARG A 570 3.52 -3.12 -35.20
C ARG A 570 3.80 -4.15 -34.10
N CYS A 571 2.96 -4.20 -33.08
CA CYS A 571 3.08 -5.12 -31.96
C CYS A 571 2.25 -6.41 -32.16
N GLY A 572 1.55 -6.56 -33.29
CA GLY A 572 0.67 -7.71 -33.55
C GLY A 572 -0.66 -7.68 -32.79
N LEU A 573 -1.02 -6.55 -32.17
CA LEU A 573 -2.21 -6.43 -31.33
C LEU A 573 -3.52 -6.44 -32.12
N ASP A 574 -3.49 -6.08 -33.42
CA ASP A 574 -4.68 -6.12 -34.28
C ASP A 574 -5.21 -7.54 -34.51
N ILE A 575 -4.32 -8.53 -34.45
CA ILE A 575 -4.68 -9.94 -34.57
C ILE A 575 -5.27 -10.42 -33.25
N GLN A 576 -4.61 -10.10 -32.14
CA GLN A 576 -5.03 -10.53 -30.80
C GLN A 576 -6.33 -9.86 -30.34
N TYR A 577 -6.54 -8.60 -30.71
CA TYR A 577 -7.71 -7.79 -30.35
C TYR A 577 -8.50 -7.42 -31.61
N SER A 578 -8.79 -8.42 -32.45
CA SER A 578 -9.54 -8.21 -33.69
C SER A 578 -10.90 -7.56 -33.43
N GLY A 579 -11.25 -6.55 -34.23
CA GLY A 579 -12.50 -5.79 -34.08
C GLY A 579 -12.49 -4.68 -33.04
N ARG A 580 -11.39 -4.49 -32.29
CA ARG A 580 -11.24 -3.38 -31.34
C ARG A 580 -11.08 -2.03 -32.04
N ASP A 581 -11.77 -1.00 -31.52
CA ASP A 581 -11.52 0.39 -31.94
C ASP A 581 -10.23 0.94 -31.29
N PHE A 582 -9.17 1.08 -32.08
CA PHE A 582 -7.92 1.72 -31.68
C PHE A 582 -7.88 3.23 -31.96
N SER A 583 -9.02 3.86 -32.27
CA SER A 583 -9.12 5.31 -32.32
C SER A 583 -8.96 5.94 -30.93
N LEU A 584 -8.65 7.23 -30.88
CA LEU A 584 -8.65 8.02 -29.64
C LEU A 584 -9.95 7.83 -28.84
N LYS A 585 -11.09 7.75 -29.53
CA LYS A 585 -12.41 7.55 -28.91
C LYS A 585 -12.52 6.15 -28.33
N GLY A 586 -12.07 5.13 -29.04
CA GLY A 586 -12.04 3.74 -28.56
C GLY A 586 -11.21 3.59 -27.28
N TYR A 587 -10.03 4.22 -27.20
CA TYR A 587 -9.24 4.24 -25.96
C TYR A 587 -9.98 4.93 -24.79
N GLN A 588 -10.68 6.04 -25.05
CA GLN A 588 -11.46 6.75 -24.03
C GLN A 588 -12.68 5.96 -23.56
N GLU A 589 -13.36 5.26 -24.46
CA GLU A 589 -14.50 4.41 -24.15
C GLU A 589 -14.07 3.20 -23.33
N GLN A 590 -12.97 2.53 -23.73
CA GLN A 590 -12.41 1.43 -22.95
C GLN A 590 -11.88 1.89 -21.59
N GLN A 591 -11.27 3.07 -21.50
CA GLN A 591 -10.87 3.61 -20.20
C GLN A 591 -12.09 3.89 -19.31
N ALA A 592 -13.17 4.45 -19.86
CA ALA A 592 -14.39 4.72 -19.12
C ALA A 592 -15.06 3.43 -18.62
N ARG A 593 -15.03 2.37 -19.46
CA ARG A 593 -15.45 1.02 -19.10
C ARG A 593 -14.60 0.45 -17.97
N LEU A 594 -13.26 0.46 -18.06
CA LEU A 594 -12.41 0.01 -16.95
C LEU A 594 -12.63 0.84 -15.68
N PHE A 595 -12.93 2.13 -15.81
CA PHE A 595 -13.22 2.99 -14.66
C PHE A 595 -14.52 2.58 -13.98
N SER A 596 -15.61 2.31 -14.72
CA SER A 596 -16.90 1.91 -14.15
C SER A 596 -16.84 0.63 -13.32
N PHE A 597 -15.90 -0.26 -13.62
CA PHE A 597 -15.62 -1.49 -12.87
C PHE A 597 -14.50 -1.34 -11.82
N ASP A 598 -14.02 -0.12 -11.52
CA ASP A 598 -12.92 0.13 -10.59
C ASP A 598 -11.61 -0.62 -10.96
N LEU A 599 -11.30 -0.68 -12.26
CA LEU A 599 -10.09 -1.31 -12.83
C LEU A 599 -9.13 -0.30 -13.45
N ALA A 600 -9.60 0.92 -13.78
CA ALA A 600 -8.76 1.97 -14.33
C ALA A 600 -7.64 2.44 -13.38
N HIS A 601 -6.71 3.22 -13.91
CA HIS A 601 -5.60 3.81 -13.16
C HIS A 601 -6.09 4.66 -11.99
N MET A 602 -7.09 5.52 -12.24
CA MET A 602 -7.82 6.22 -11.19
C MET A 602 -8.91 5.29 -10.61
N PRO A 603 -9.04 5.20 -9.27
CA PRO A 603 -10.05 4.37 -8.64
C PRO A 603 -11.45 4.97 -8.84
N PHE A 604 -12.45 4.11 -9.01
CA PHE A 604 -13.84 4.52 -9.28
C PHE A 604 -14.36 5.50 -8.23
N ARG A 605 -14.08 5.22 -6.95
CA ARG A 605 -14.53 6.00 -5.78
C ARG A 605 -14.23 7.51 -5.88
N PHE A 606 -13.21 7.90 -6.65
CA PHE A 606 -12.87 9.31 -6.83
C PHE A 606 -14.01 10.10 -7.49
N ILE A 607 -14.85 9.49 -8.32
CA ILE A 607 -16.00 10.19 -8.91
C ILE A 607 -16.97 10.76 -7.86
N GLY A 608 -17.01 10.17 -6.66
CA GLY A 608 -17.87 10.59 -5.55
C GLY A 608 -17.27 11.67 -4.66
N LEU A 609 -15.95 11.90 -4.69
CA LEU A 609 -15.28 12.85 -3.80
C LEU A 609 -15.46 14.31 -4.28
N PRO A 610 -15.38 15.31 -3.37
CA PRO A 610 -15.35 16.71 -3.76
C PRO A 610 -14.23 17.02 -4.75
N LYS A 611 -14.48 17.89 -5.74
CA LYS A 611 -13.55 18.16 -6.84
C LYS A 611 -12.23 18.79 -6.38
N GLU A 612 -12.28 19.51 -5.28
CA GLU A 612 -11.14 20.18 -4.65
C GLU A 612 -10.17 19.17 -4.01
N MET A 613 -10.62 17.95 -3.73
CA MET A 613 -9.83 16.92 -3.04
C MET A 613 -9.06 15.99 -3.96
N ILE A 614 -9.32 16.03 -5.25
CA ILE A 614 -8.78 15.06 -6.20
C ILE A 614 -8.61 15.72 -7.56
N ALA A 615 -7.47 15.44 -8.20
CA ALA A 615 -7.30 15.77 -9.60
C ALA A 615 -8.42 15.13 -10.42
N GLN A 616 -9.17 15.94 -11.16
CA GLN A 616 -10.28 15.45 -12.01
C GLN A 616 -9.80 14.75 -13.29
N ARG A 617 -8.48 14.67 -13.48
CA ARG A 617 -7.85 13.99 -14.61
C ARG A 617 -8.00 12.48 -14.44
N GLY A 618 -8.34 11.79 -15.53
CA GLY A 618 -8.56 10.34 -15.50
C GLY A 618 -9.95 9.91 -15.01
N ILE A 619 -10.83 10.87 -14.66
CA ILE A 619 -12.21 10.60 -14.24
C ILE A 619 -13.15 10.85 -15.44
N PRO A 620 -13.80 9.82 -15.99
CA PRO A 620 -14.80 9.94 -17.05
C PRO A 620 -16.05 10.71 -16.64
N ALA A 621 -16.90 11.01 -17.62
CA ALA A 621 -18.19 11.63 -17.34
C ALA A 621 -19.13 10.66 -16.59
N PRO A 622 -19.90 11.09 -15.58
CA PRO A 622 -20.79 10.22 -14.80
C PRO A 622 -21.79 9.40 -15.62
N LYS A 623 -22.17 9.86 -16.82
CA LYS A 623 -23.06 9.14 -17.74
C LYS A 623 -22.47 7.85 -18.33
N THR A 624 -21.16 7.64 -18.20
CA THR A 624 -20.45 6.45 -18.70
C THR A 624 -20.37 5.33 -17.67
N VAL A 625 -20.90 5.56 -16.48
CA VAL A 625 -20.86 4.60 -15.38
C VAL A 625 -21.82 3.44 -15.65
N ALA A 626 -21.29 2.22 -15.58
CA ALA A 626 -22.08 0.98 -15.62
C ALA A 626 -22.74 0.71 -14.27
N HIS A 627 -23.96 0.18 -14.31
CA HIS A 627 -24.80 -0.11 -13.16
C HIS A 627 -25.21 -1.58 -13.14
N CYS A 628 -25.37 -2.17 -11.95
CA CYS A 628 -25.82 -3.56 -11.79
C CYS A 628 -27.28 -3.56 -11.34
N ALA A 629 -28.17 -4.11 -12.16
CA ALA A 629 -29.60 -4.18 -11.84
C ALA A 629 -29.93 -5.40 -10.97
N GLU A 630 -29.14 -6.47 -11.12
CA GLU A 630 -29.32 -7.80 -10.53
C GLU A 630 -28.63 -7.94 -9.16
N ALA A 631 -28.23 -6.82 -8.55
CA ALA A 631 -27.41 -6.83 -7.32
C ALA A 631 -28.03 -7.60 -6.15
N ALA A 632 -29.36 -7.61 -6.05
CA ALA A 632 -30.11 -8.32 -5.00
C ALA A 632 -30.11 -9.85 -5.16
N GLU A 633 -29.85 -10.37 -6.36
CA GLU A 633 -29.74 -11.82 -6.62
C GLU A 633 -28.30 -12.31 -6.43
N LEU A 634 -27.32 -11.41 -6.59
CA LEU A 634 -25.89 -11.74 -6.58
C LEU A 634 -25.20 -11.51 -5.24
N LEU A 635 -25.78 -10.70 -4.36
CA LEU A 635 -25.12 -10.29 -3.11
C LEU A 635 -26.11 -10.22 -1.95
N PRO A 636 -25.69 -10.54 -0.73
CA PRO A 636 -26.54 -10.43 0.45
C PRO A 636 -27.07 -9.01 0.65
N ASP A 637 -28.29 -8.89 1.17
CA ASP A 637 -28.97 -7.61 1.43
C ASP A 637 -28.09 -6.59 2.14
N ILE A 638 -27.31 -7.03 3.12
CA ILE A 638 -26.44 -6.12 3.88
C ILE A 638 -25.35 -5.46 3.02
N VAL A 639 -24.86 -6.16 2.00
CA VAL A 639 -23.90 -5.62 1.03
C VAL A 639 -24.59 -4.62 0.11
N VAL A 640 -25.79 -4.96 -0.37
CA VAL A 640 -26.58 -4.09 -1.25
C VAL A 640 -26.96 -2.80 -0.53
N LEU A 641 -27.55 -2.89 0.66
CA LEU A 641 -27.97 -1.76 1.49
C LEU A 641 -26.81 -0.81 1.81
N GLY A 642 -25.66 -1.33 2.25
CA GLY A 642 -24.50 -0.50 2.54
C GLY A 642 -23.99 0.26 1.31
N ASN A 643 -23.98 -0.39 0.13
CA ASN A 643 -23.58 0.27 -1.12
C ASN A 643 -24.63 1.25 -1.65
N GLN A 644 -25.92 1.04 -1.40
CA GLN A 644 -26.98 2.01 -1.71
C GLN A 644 -26.77 3.34 -0.96
N VAL A 645 -26.37 3.27 0.32
CA VAL A 645 -26.07 4.48 1.11
C VAL A 645 -24.90 5.25 0.49
N VAL A 646 -23.79 4.58 0.16
CA VAL A 646 -22.65 5.23 -0.50
C VAL A 646 -23.03 5.80 -1.87
N ALA A 647 -23.78 5.04 -2.68
CA ALA A 647 -24.26 5.50 -3.99
C ALA A 647 -25.06 6.81 -3.85
N LYS A 648 -25.95 6.89 -2.86
CA LYS A 648 -26.71 8.11 -2.54
C LYS A 648 -25.80 9.27 -2.15
N TRP A 649 -24.80 9.05 -1.29
CA TRP A 649 -23.81 10.09 -0.93
C TRP A 649 -23.03 10.58 -2.16
N CYS A 650 -22.75 9.69 -3.11
CA CYS A 650 -22.12 10.00 -4.39
C CYS A 650 -23.10 10.51 -5.47
N LYS A 651 -24.38 10.74 -5.14
CA LYS A 651 -25.45 11.23 -6.03
C LYS A 651 -25.80 10.30 -7.20
N PHE A 652 -25.59 8.99 -7.03
CA PHE A 652 -26.08 7.97 -7.95
C PHE A 652 -27.47 7.48 -7.52
N LYS A 653 -28.36 7.27 -8.51
CA LYS A 653 -29.70 6.70 -8.29
C LYS A 653 -29.71 5.18 -8.26
N ILE A 654 -28.85 4.56 -9.08
CA ILE A 654 -28.68 3.12 -9.21
C ILE A 654 -27.24 2.80 -8.78
N ILE A 655 -27.04 1.69 -8.10
CA ILE A 655 -25.73 1.31 -7.57
C ILE A 655 -24.76 1.01 -8.73
N PRO A 656 -23.62 1.70 -8.83
CA PRO A 656 -22.59 1.38 -9.81
C PRO A 656 -21.88 0.05 -9.51
N HIS A 657 -21.42 -0.64 -10.55
CA HIS A 657 -20.54 -1.82 -10.42
C HIS A 657 -19.29 -1.51 -9.59
N GLY A 658 -18.65 -0.36 -9.86
CA GLY A 658 -17.45 0.09 -9.16
C GLY A 658 -17.61 0.38 -7.66
N LEU A 659 -18.84 0.38 -7.12
CA LEU A 659 -19.08 0.34 -5.67
C LEU A 659 -19.32 -1.08 -5.16
N LEU A 660 -20.20 -1.85 -5.82
CA LEU A 660 -20.56 -3.21 -5.41
C LEU A 660 -19.35 -4.14 -5.39
N PHE A 661 -18.58 -4.14 -6.49
CA PHE A 661 -17.42 -4.98 -6.69
C PHE A 661 -16.11 -4.18 -6.66
N ALA A 662 -16.01 -3.20 -5.75
CA ALA A 662 -14.85 -2.31 -5.66
C ALA A 662 -13.55 -3.07 -5.33
N THR A 663 -12.49 -2.85 -6.11
CA THR A 663 -11.13 -3.31 -5.78
C THR A 663 -10.46 -2.38 -4.78
N ARG A 664 -10.80 -1.09 -4.85
CA ARG A 664 -10.25 0.00 -4.06
C ARG A 664 -11.42 0.85 -3.52
N PRO A 665 -12.18 0.35 -2.54
CA PRO A 665 -13.32 1.07 -1.98
C PRO A 665 -12.89 2.29 -1.16
N PHE A 666 -13.87 3.11 -0.75
CA PHE A 666 -13.64 4.26 0.12
C PHE A 666 -12.88 3.87 1.40
N SER A 667 -11.89 4.69 1.71
CA SER A 667 -11.24 4.65 3.02
C SER A 667 -12.13 5.28 4.08
N LEU A 668 -11.89 4.92 5.34
CA LEU A 668 -12.62 5.54 6.45
C LEU A 668 -12.48 7.08 6.50
N PRO A 669 -11.28 7.68 6.33
CA PRO A 669 -11.14 9.14 6.20
C PRO A 669 -11.98 9.76 5.07
N GLU A 670 -12.04 9.09 3.91
CA GLU A 670 -12.83 9.57 2.76
C GLU A 670 -14.34 9.52 3.06
N LEU A 671 -14.82 8.53 3.81
CA LEU A 671 -16.23 8.43 4.23
C LEU A 671 -16.62 9.57 5.20
N PHE A 672 -15.75 9.95 6.14
CA PHE A 672 -15.99 11.11 7.02
C PHE A 672 -16.10 12.44 6.27
N ILE A 673 -15.49 12.53 5.09
CA ILE A 673 -15.61 13.71 4.23
C ILE A 673 -16.91 13.67 3.43
N LEU A 674 -17.29 12.50 2.92
CA LEU A 674 -18.53 12.34 2.15
C LEU A 674 -19.78 12.61 2.99
N ASN A 675 -19.74 12.25 4.27
CA ASN A 675 -20.87 12.43 5.18
C ASN A 675 -20.70 13.67 6.06
N ASN A 676 -21.43 14.75 5.73
CA ASN A 676 -21.43 15.98 6.53
C ASN A 676 -22.03 15.82 7.93
N GLU A 677 -22.76 14.73 8.17
CA GLU A 677 -23.39 14.39 9.45
C GLU A 677 -22.67 13.24 10.16
N ALA A 678 -21.46 12.84 9.75
CA ALA A 678 -20.76 11.63 10.19
C ALA A 678 -20.65 11.40 11.72
N TYR A 679 -20.89 12.44 12.53
CA TYR A 679 -20.82 12.42 13.98
C TYR A 679 -22.18 12.37 14.69
N THR A 680 -23.28 12.30 13.95
CA THR A 680 -24.63 12.13 14.52
C THR A 680 -24.97 10.64 14.73
N ALA A 681 -25.87 10.34 15.65
CA ALA A 681 -26.29 8.96 15.92
C ALA A 681 -26.90 8.25 14.69
N SER A 682 -27.65 8.98 13.86
CA SER A 682 -28.23 8.43 12.61
C SER A 682 -27.16 8.09 11.59
N ALA A 683 -26.20 9.01 11.38
CA ALA A 683 -25.09 8.81 10.45
C ALA A 683 -24.14 7.67 10.87
N GLN A 684 -24.04 7.37 12.17
CA GLN A 684 -23.27 6.23 12.65
C GLN A 684 -23.85 4.89 12.18
N GLN A 685 -25.18 4.76 12.11
CA GLN A 685 -25.82 3.54 11.61
C GLN A 685 -25.52 3.34 10.11
N GLU A 686 -25.60 4.42 9.33
CA GLU A 686 -25.20 4.42 7.92
C GLU A 686 -23.72 4.05 7.74
N MET A 687 -22.82 4.67 8.53
CA MET A 687 -21.38 4.36 8.48
C MET A 687 -21.09 2.89 8.84
N ARG A 688 -21.79 2.35 9.85
CA ARG A 688 -21.73 0.93 10.23
C ARG A 688 -22.11 0.02 9.07
N ALA A 689 -23.24 0.30 8.42
CA ALA A 689 -23.70 -0.48 7.28
C ALA A 689 -22.68 -0.46 6.13
N ILE A 690 -22.12 0.70 5.79
CA ILE A 690 -21.13 0.84 4.73
C ILE A 690 -19.85 0.05 5.05
N ILE A 691 -19.29 0.22 6.24
CA ILE A 691 -18.04 -0.45 6.64
C ILE A 691 -18.24 -1.96 6.69
N PHE A 692 -19.39 -2.42 7.18
CA PHE A 692 -19.70 -3.85 7.21
C PHE A 692 -19.86 -4.42 5.79
N ALA A 693 -20.64 -3.76 4.93
CA ALA A 693 -20.87 -4.16 3.54
C ALA A 693 -19.57 -4.27 2.72
N VAL A 694 -18.61 -3.39 2.97
CA VAL A 694 -17.38 -3.28 2.17
C VAL A 694 -16.21 -4.03 2.77
N ARG A 695 -16.09 -4.07 4.10
CA ARG A 695 -14.88 -4.55 4.79
C ARG A 695 -15.14 -5.73 5.73
N GLY A 696 -16.40 -6.07 6.00
CA GLY A 696 -16.73 -7.13 6.95
C GLY A 696 -16.34 -6.82 8.40
N PHE A 697 -16.24 -5.54 8.77
CA PHE A 697 -15.99 -5.10 10.15
C PHE A 697 -17.21 -4.35 10.69
N VAL A 698 -17.48 -4.50 11.97
CA VAL A 698 -18.53 -3.74 12.67
C VAL A 698 -17.87 -2.58 13.40
N LEU A 699 -18.33 -1.35 13.13
CA LEU A 699 -17.91 -0.18 13.90
C LEU A 699 -18.49 -0.26 15.33
N GLY A 700 -17.60 -0.33 16.31
CA GLY A 700 -17.97 -0.50 17.71
C GLY A 700 -18.51 0.77 18.37
N ASN A 701 -18.67 0.71 19.69
CA ASN A 701 -19.16 1.84 20.50
C ASN A 701 -18.12 2.95 20.70
N LYS A 702 -16.85 2.69 20.35
CA LYS A 702 -15.74 3.67 20.36
C LYS A 702 -15.69 4.54 19.09
N THR A 703 -16.77 4.59 18.32
CA THR A 703 -16.84 5.38 17.09
C THR A 703 -17.06 6.85 17.43
N PRO A 704 -16.39 7.81 16.74
CA PRO A 704 -16.56 9.22 17.02
C PRO A 704 -18.03 9.69 16.94
N CYS A 705 -18.50 10.42 17.95
CA CYS A 705 -19.86 11.00 18.01
C CYS A 705 -19.88 12.33 18.73
N VAL A 706 -20.84 13.18 18.38
CA VAL A 706 -21.21 14.34 19.20
C VAL A 706 -22.13 13.86 20.32
N ASP A 707 -21.81 14.25 21.56
CA ASP A 707 -22.64 13.96 22.73
C ASP A 707 -23.82 14.95 22.89
N LYS A 708 -24.60 14.77 23.97
CA LYS A 708 -25.78 15.62 24.24
C LYS A 708 -25.41 17.06 24.57
N GLN A 709 -24.17 17.30 25.00
CA GLN A 709 -23.63 18.61 25.32
C GLN A 709 -23.02 19.31 24.09
N GLY A 710 -23.01 18.64 22.93
CA GLY A 710 -22.43 19.17 21.71
C GLY A 710 -20.92 18.98 21.59
N ILE A 711 -20.30 18.17 22.46
CA ILE A 711 -18.86 17.88 22.43
C ILE A 711 -18.61 16.68 21.51
N LEU A 712 -17.62 16.80 20.61
CA LEU A 712 -17.20 15.69 19.75
C LEU A 712 -16.29 14.73 20.53
N GLN A 713 -16.81 13.56 20.87
CA GLN A 713 -16.11 12.48 21.55
C GLN A 713 -15.37 11.61 20.52
N ILE A 714 -14.05 11.44 20.71
CA ILE A 714 -13.17 10.67 19.82
C ILE A 714 -12.34 9.72 20.69
N PRO A 715 -12.84 8.50 20.96
CA PRO A 715 -12.09 7.51 21.73
C PRO A 715 -10.92 6.98 20.90
N ASP A 716 -9.72 6.99 21.47
CA ASP A 716 -8.49 6.54 20.80
C ASP A 716 -7.68 5.52 21.63
N GLY A 717 -8.20 5.13 22.80
CA GLY A 717 -7.57 4.17 23.70
C GLY A 717 -6.34 4.69 24.44
N GLN A 718 -6.01 5.98 24.36
CA GLN A 718 -4.85 6.56 25.04
C GLN A 718 -5.29 7.59 26.11
N SER A 719 -4.86 7.35 27.35
CA SER A 719 -4.79 8.39 28.39
C SER A 719 -3.32 8.70 28.62
N ALA A 720 -2.90 9.88 28.18
CA ALA A 720 -1.56 10.39 28.42
C ALA A 720 -1.72 11.74 29.13
N GLY A 721 -0.99 11.95 30.23
CA GLY A 721 -1.00 13.26 30.90
C GLY A 721 -0.22 14.32 30.13
N LYS A 722 0.68 13.89 29.25
CA LYS A 722 1.59 14.74 28.49
C LYS A 722 1.45 14.52 27.00
N TYR A 723 1.47 15.60 26.24
CA TYR A 723 1.33 15.58 24.79
C TYR A 723 2.41 16.41 24.11
N GLY A 724 3.14 15.78 23.18
CA GLY A 724 4.02 16.50 22.27
C GLY A 724 3.22 17.14 21.13
N VAL A 725 3.47 18.41 20.87
CA VAL A 725 2.86 19.18 19.78
C VAL A 725 3.97 19.77 18.91
N ALA A 726 4.06 19.32 17.67
CA ALA A 726 4.91 19.89 16.64
C ALA A 726 4.26 21.15 16.05
N ILE A 727 4.89 22.30 16.26
CA ILE A 727 4.53 23.57 15.61
C ILE A 727 5.43 23.77 14.41
N SER A 728 4.83 24.03 13.26
CA SER A 728 5.59 24.33 12.04
C SER A 728 5.91 25.82 11.91
N SER A 729 7.09 26.07 11.34
CA SER A 729 7.49 27.31 10.71
C SER A 729 7.40 27.06 9.20
N TRP A 730 6.22 27.24 8.64
CA TRP A 730 5.91 26.97 7.23
C TRP A 730 5.55 28.27 6.51
N LYS A 731 6.11 28.49 5.31
CA LYS A 731 5.78 29.66 4.48
C LYS A 731 4.88 29.29 3.32
N THR A 732 3.69 29.89 3.29
CA THR A 732 2.87 30.02 2.09
C THR A 732 3.13 31.38 1.47
N SER A 733 3.48 31.43 0.18
CA SER A 733 3.79 32.70 -0.48
C SER A 733 2.52 33.44 -0.87
N MET A 734 2.57 34.78 -0.92
CA MET A 734 1.44 35.59 -1.36
C MET A 734 1.03 35.28 -2.81
N SER A 735 1.98 34.88 -3.66
CA SER A 735 1.69 34.46 -5.03
C SER A 735 0.99 33.09 -5.08
N SER A 736 1.36 32.14 -4.22
CA SER A 736 0.63 30.87 -4.04
C SER A 736 -0.79 31.12 -3.51
N TRP A 737 -0.94 32.01 -2.53
CA TRP A 737 -2.26 32.43 -2.04
C TRP A 737 -3.11 33.07 -3.15
N THR A 738 -2.53 33.99 -3.92
CA THR A 738 -3.20 34.62 -5.06
C THR A 738 -3.65 33.58 -6.08
N ALA A 739 -2.82 32.56 -6.33
CA ALA A 739 -3.17 31.47 -7.23
C ALA A 739 -4.34 30.62 -6.71
N ALA A 740 -4.38 30.32 -5.41
CA ALA A 740 -5.50 29.63 -4.77
C ALA A 740 -6.81 30.43 -4.85
N VAL A 741 -6.75 31.75 -4.63
CA VAL A 741 -7.90 32.67 -4.77
C VAL A 741 -8.40 32.70 -6.22
N MET A 742 -7.49 32.79 -7.19
CA MET A 742 -7.81 32.89 -8.62
C MET A 742 -8.08 31.54 -9.31
N ARG A 743 -7.90 30.41 -8.61
CA ARG A 743 -7.89 29.04 -9.17
C ARG A 743 -6.89 28.87 -10.32
N SER A 744 -5.73 29.49 -10.22
CA SER A 744 -4.63 29.31 -11.16
C SER A 744 -3.58 28.32 -10.63
N ALA A 745 -2.63 27.95 -11.48
CA ALA A 745 -1.55 27.05 -11.08
C ALA A 745 -0.65 27.73 -10.03
N ASP A 746 -0.26 26.98 -8.99
CA ASP A 746 0.66 27.48 -7.96
C ASP A 746 2.01 27.85 -8.60
N PRO A 747 2.47 29.11 -8.48
CA PRO A 747 3.74 29.55 -9.04
C PRO A 747 4.95 28.98 -8.27
N ASP A 748 4.78 28.51 -7.03
CA ASP A 748 5.87 27.87 -6.27
C ASP A 748 5.94 26.37 -6.59
N ALA A 749 6.70 26.03 -7.63
CA ALA A 749 6.94 24.64 -8.04
C ALA A 749 7.66 23.79 -6.96
N ASN A 750 8.35 24.43 -5.99
CA ASN A 750 9.07 23.75 -4.92
C ASN A 750 8.21 23.55 -3.66
N ARG A 751 7.10 24.31 -3.56
CA ARG A 751 5.84 23.98 -2.88
C ARG A 751 5.85 22.67 -2.09
N TYR A 752 5.48 21.64 -2.84
CA TYR A 752 5.27 20.29 -2.39
C TYR A 752 6.55 19.62 -1.86
N ALA A 753 7.69 19.83 -2.52
CA ALA A 753 8.97 19.25 -2.11
C ALA A 753 9.46 19.82 -0.77
N ARG A 754 9.26 21.13 -0.52
CA ARG A 754 9.57 21.74 0.78
C ARG A 754 8.69 21.15 1.88
N LEU A 755 7.40 21.00 1.63
CA LEU A 755 6.46 20.41 2.58
C LEU A 755 6.85 18.95 2.91
N CYS A 756 7.18 18.15 1.90
CA CYS A 756 7.63 16.76 2.11
C CYS A 756 8.87 16.71 3.02
N ARG A 757 9.86 17.58 2.80
CA ARG A 757 11.05 17.68 3.68
C ARG A 757 10.71 18.09 5.12
N LEU A 758 9.80 19.06 5.28
CA LEU A 758 9.33 19.49 6.60
C LEU A 758 8.71 18.30 7.36
N LEU A 759 7.82 17.57 6.69
CA LEU A 759 7.12 16.42 7.26
C LEU A 759 8.06 15.24 7.55
N ASP A 760 9.06 15.00 6.70
CA ASP A 760 10.08 13.98 6.93
C ASP A 760 10.86 14.23 8.22
N GLY A 761 11.15 15.49 8.56
CA GLY A 761 11.78 15.85 9.84
C GLY A 761 10.96 15.35 11.04
N VAL A 762 9.64 15.58 11.00
CA VAL A 762 8.72 15.13 12.06
C VAL A 762 8.54 13.61 12.06
N ILE A 763 8.49 12.97 10.89
CA ILE A 763 8.31 11.51 10.75
C ILE A 763 9.55 10.74 11.20
N ALA A 764 10.75 11.28 10.94
CA ALA A 764 12.02 10.67 11.30
C ALA A 764 12.27 10.76 12.81
N GLN A 765 11.93 11.89 13.42
CA GLN A 765 12.16 12.17 14.84
C GLN A 765 10.87 12.69 15.50
N PRO A 766 9.88 11.81 15.77
CA PRO A 766 8.60 12.26 16.28
C PRO A 766 8.67 12.78 17.71
N HIS A 767 9.64 12.37 18.54
CA HIS A 767 9.80 12.80 19.95
C HIS A 767 8.47 12.81 20.74
N ASN A 768 7.67 11.75 20.66
CA ASN A 768 6.33 11.64 21.27
C ASN A 768 5.32 12.73 20.83
N SER A 769 5.59 13.41 19.71
CA SER A 769 4.66 14.33 19.07
C SER A 769 3.42 13.56 18.64
N ARG A 770 2.27 13.98 19.17
CA ARG A 770 0.96 13.43 18.85
C ARG A 770 0.19 14.35 17.91
N TYR A 771 0.56 15.63 17.83
CA TYR A 771 -0.10 16.62 16.97
C TYR A 771 0.93 17.40 16.16
N LEU A 772 0.65 17.60 14.88
CA LEU A 772 1.34 18.57 14.04
C LEU A 772 0.34 19.66 13.65
N ILE A 773 0.70 20.92 13.86
CA ILE A 773 -0.07 22.07 13.38
C ILE A 773 0.64 22.82 12.24
N LEU A 774 -0.11 23.14 11.19
CA LEU A 774 0.31 24.04 10.11
C LEU A 774 -0.49 25.37 10.14
N PRO A 775 0.06 26.47 9.58
CA PRO A 775 -0.59 27.78 9.53
C PRO A 775 -1.91 27.81 8.75
N GLU A 776 -2.59 28.96 8.80
CA GLU A 776 -3.81 29.23 8.03
C GLU A 776 -3.53 29.15 6.50
N LEU A 777 -4.48 28.63 5.70
CA LEU A 777 -4.39 28.41 4.25
C LEU A 777 -3.10 27.70 3.77
N SER A 778 -2.51 26.84 4.60
CA SER A 778 -1.18 26.27 4.35
C SER A 778 -1.19 25.13 3.34
N LEU A 779 -2.29 24.39 3.23
CA LEU A 779 -2.33 23.13 2.50
C LEU A 779 -3.43 23.05 1.41
N PRO A 780 -3.10 22.70 0.16
CA PRO A 780 -4.11 22.31 -0.83
C PRO A 780 -4.93 21.09 -0.36
N ALA A 781 -6.25 21.12 -0.54
CA ALA A 781 -7.15 20.09 -0.03
C ALA A 781 -6.84 18.68 -0.57
N HIS A 782 -6.38 18.55 -1.82
CA HIS A 782 -6.05 17.27 -2.43
C HIS A 782 -4.77 16.61 -1.89
N TRP A 783 -3.91 17.35 -1.18
CA TRP A 783 -2.73 16.78 -0.52
C TRP A 783 -3.05 16.16 0.84
N PHE A 784 -4.13 16.60 1.48
CA PHE A 784 -4.42 16.35 2.89
C PHE A 784 -4.46 14.86 3.25
N ILE A 785 -5.27 14.05 2.56
CA ILE A 785 -5.53 12.65 2.98
C ILE A 785 -4.27 11.78 2.95
N ARG A 786 -3.38 11.97 1.95
CA ARG A 786 -2.14 11.19 1.89
C ARG A 786 -1.18 11.60 2.99
N ILE A 787 -1.03 12.91 3.23
CA ILE A 787 -0.18 13.43 4.31
C ILE A 787 -0.70 12.92 5.67
N ALA A 788 -2.00 13.02 5.91
CA ALA A 788 -2.64 12.54 7.12
C ALA A 788 -2.40 11.04 7.36
N ARG A 789 -2.54 10.19 6.33
CA ARG A 789 -2.22 8.75 6.43
C ARG A 789 -0.75 8.47 6.70
N LYS A 790 0.16 9.26 6.11
CA LYS A 790 1.61 9.12 6.35
C LYS A 790 1.97 9.47 7.80
N LEU A 791 1.41 10.56 8.33
CA LEU A 791 1.58 10.97 9.73
C LEU A 791 0.94 9.99 10.72
N GLN A 792 -0.26 9.46 10.40
CA GLN A 792 -0.93 8.44 11.22
C GLN A 792 -0.08 7.17 11.37
N GLY A 793 0.71 6.79 10.37
CA GLY A 793 1.66 5.68 10.47
C GLY A 793 2.74 5.85 11.56
N ARG A 794 2.88 7.06 12.12
CA ARG A 794 3.72 7.40 13.27
C ARG A 794 2.91 7.85 14.50
N GLY A 795 1.58 7.71 14.48
CA GLY A 795 0.70 8.15 15.57
C GLY A 795 0.50 9.67 15.64
N ILE A 796 0.82 10.41 14.58
CA ILE A 796 0.75 11.87 14.56
C ILE A 796 -0.57 12.30 13.91
N SER A 797 -1.35 13.07 14.66
CA SER A 797 -2.55 13.77 14.18
C SER A 797 -2.15 15.07 13.48
N LEU A 798 -2.83 15.43 12.39
CA LEU A 798 -2.58 16.67 11.65
C LEU A 798 -3.73 17.66 11.87
N VAL A 799 -3.40 18.89 12.28
CA VAL A 799 -4.31 20.04 12.31
C VAL A 799 -3.76 21.08 11.33
N THR A 800 -4.51 21.40 10.29
CA THR A 800 -4.05 22.35 9.26
C THR A 800 -5.24 23.03 8.66
N ASP A 801 -5.08 24.31 8.35
CA ASP A 801 -6.03 24.99 7.50
C ASP A 801 -5.73 24.73 6.04
N ILE A 802 -6.77 24.42 5.28
CA ILE A 802 -6.66 24.15 3.85
C ILE A 802 -6.88 25.42 3.04
N GLU A 803 -6.35 25.46 1.83
CA GLU A 803 -6.65 26.54 0.88
C GLU A 803 -8.16 26.68 0.65
N TYR A 804 -8.57 27.89 0.27
CA TYR A 804 -9.98 28.24 0.11
C TYR A 804 -10.76 27.20 -0.69
N LEU A 805 -11.79 26.64 -0.07
CA LEU A 805 -12.75 25.80 -0.77
C LEU A 805 -13.77 26.68 -1.47
N HIS A 806 -13.66 26.68 -2.78
CA HIS A 806 -14.54 27.42 -3.65
C HIS A 806 -15.96 26.86 -3.70
N ALA A 807 -16.94 27.76 -3.77
CA ALA A 807 -18.36 27.44 -3.86
C ALA A 807 -19.04 28.23 -4.99
N SER A 808 -20.31 27.90 -5.24
CA SER A 808 -21.13 28.64 -6.23
C SER A 808 -21.34 30.11 -5.81
N LYS A 809 -21.68 30.96 -6.77
CA LYS A 809 -22.03 32.38 -6.55
C LYS A 809 -20.87 33.23 -5.99
N ALA A 810 -19.66 33.03 -6.53
CA ALA A 810 -18.45 33.77 -6.15
C ALA A 810 -18.16 33.71 -4.63
N ARG A 811 -18.28 32.52 -4.04
CA ARG A 811 -18.04 32.31 -2.61
C ARG A 811 -16.86 31.39 -2.35
N VAL A 812 -16.22 31.61 -1.22
CA VAL A 812 -15.16 30.74 -0.68
C VAL A 812 -15.41 30.40 0.78
N ARG A 813 -14.81 29.29 1.22
CA ARG A 813 -14.76 28.87 2.62
C ARG A 813 -13.30 28.74 3.04
N ASN A 814 -12.98 29.26 4.22
CA ASN A 814 -11.73 29.04 4.93
C ASN A 814 -12.00 27.97 6.00
N GLN A 815 -11.22 26.88 6.02
CA GLN A 815 -11.54 25.68 6.79
C GLN A 815 -10.30 25.05 7.43
N VAL A 816 -10.35 24.86 8.75
CA VAL A 816 -9.42 23.99 9.45
C VAL A 816 -9.86 22.53 9.36
N TRP A 817 -8.93 21.67 8.99
CA TRP A 817 -9.11 20.22 8.91
C TRP A 817 -8.21 19.55 9.94
N ALA A 818 -8.79 18.65 10.72
CA ALA A 818 -8.09 17.85 11.71
C ALA A 818 -8.24 16.36 11.38
N SER A 819 -7.11 15.69 11.17
CA SER A 819 -7.06 14.24 11.06
C SER A 819 -6.62 13.65 12.39
N LEU A 820 -7.52 12.90 13.04
CA LEU A 820 -7.38 12.44 14.42
C LEU A 820 -7.46 10.92 14.50
N SER A 821 -6.63 10.33 15.36
CA SER A 821 -6.69 8.90 15.65
C SER A 821 -7.95 8.53 16.42
N HIS A 822 -8.51 7.34 16.17
CA HIS A 822 -9.59 6.79 16.97
C HIS A 822 -9.56 5.24 16.94
N ASP A 823 -10.25 4.61 17.89
CA ASP A 823 -10.27 3.16 18.09
C ASP A 823 -11.67 2.55 17.78
N GLY A 824 -12.40 3.19 16.87
CA GLY A 824 -13.79 2.79 16.53
C GLY A 824 -13.91 1.43 15.87
N LEU A 825 -12.83 0.93 15.25
CA LEU A 825 -12.74 -0.39 14.63
C LEU A 825 -12.08 -1.46 15.53
N GLY A 826 -11.74 -1.12 16.78
CA GLY A 826 -10.94 -1.97 17.67
C GLY A 826 -9.44 -1.97 17.35
N PHE A 827 -9.00 -1.12 16.43
CA PHE A 827 -7.60 -0.81 16.17
C PHE A 827 -7.45 0.66 15.72
N PRO A 828 -6.26 1.27 15.91
CA PRO A 828 -6.01 2.66 15.54
C PRO A 828 -6.36 2.98 14.09
N SER A 829 -7.31 3.88 13.91
CA SER A 829 -7.87 4.32 12.64
C SER A 829 -7.91 5.85 12.59
N LEU A 830 -8.22 6.43 11.42
CA LEU A 830 -8.15 7.87 11.18
C LEU A 830 -9.54 8.42 10.83
N MET A 831 -9.93 9.50 11.49
CA MET A 831 -11.13 10.30 11.22
C MET A 831 -10.78 11.72 10.78
N ILE A 832 -11.70 12.42 10.09
CA ILE A 832 -11.48 13.77 9.56
C ILE A 832 -12.53 14.75 10.09
N TYR A 833 -12.14 15.61 11.02
CA TYR A 833 -12.95 16.74 11.47
C TYR A 833 -12.69 17.98 10.59
N ARG A 834 -13.75 18.74 10.28
CA ARG A 834 -13.69 19.97 9.47
C ARG A 834 -14.47 21.08 10.18
N GLN A 835 -13.89 22.27 10.25
CA GLN A 835 -14.53 23.44 10.85
C GLN A 835 -14.31 24.68 10.00
N ASP A 836 -15.39 25.40 9.74
CA ASP A 836 -15.38 26.63 8.96
C ASP A 836 -15.05 27.83 9.82
N LYS A 837 -14.23 28.73 9.28
CA LYS A 837 -14.08 30.09 9.78
C LYS A 837 -15.41 30.83 9.65
N GLN A 838 -15.90 31.42 10.74
CA GLN A 838 -17.24 32.01 10.78
C GLN A 838 -17.30 33.39 10.14
N ARG A 839 -16.22 34.17 10.24
CA ARG A 839 -16.13 35.52 9.68
C ARG A 839 -14.72 35.78 9.15
N PRO A 840 -14.58 36.42 7.97
CA PRO A 840 -13.26 36.76 7.46
C PRO A 840 -12.61 37.82 8.33
N ALA A 841 -11.28 37.90 8.29
CA ALA A 841 -10.59 39.11 8.74
C ALA A 841 -10.91 40.28 7.77
N LEU A 842 -10.88 41.52 8.25
CA LEU A 842 -11.21 42.69 7.40
C LEU A 842 -10.32 42.77 6.14
N HIS A 843 -9.02 42.55 6.30
CA HIS A 843 -8.08 42.54 5.17
C HIS A 843 -8.34 41.36 4.22
N GLU A 844 -8.65 40.18 4.76
CA GLU A 844 -9.01 38.98 4.00
C GLU A 844 -10.25 39.23 3.12
N GLU A 845 -11.29 39.83 3.70
CA GLU A 845 -12.52 40.20 2.98
C GLU A 845 -12.25 41.19 1.85
N GLN A 846 -11.50 42.26 2.14
CA GLN A 846 -11.16 43.28 1.15
C GLN A 846 -10.36 42.71 -0.02
N GLU A 847 -9.35 41.88 0.27
CA GLU A 847 -8.48 41.32 -0.76
C GLU A 847 -9.18 40.25 -1.61
N LEU A 848 -10.02 39.40 -1.01
CA LEU A 848 -10.86 38.46 -1.75
C LEU A 848 -11.80 39.18 -2.72
N GLN A 849 -12.42 40.29 -2.28
CA GLN A 849 -13.27 41.11 -3.12
C GLN A 849 -12.46 41.84 -4.21
N ARG A 850 -11.30 42.39 -3.88
CA ARG A 850 -10.45 43.14 -4.81
C ARG A 850 -9.88 42.27 -5.94
N ILE A 851 -9.42 41.07 -5.60
CA ILE A 851 -8.68 40.21 -6.53
C ILE A 851 -9.63 39.41 -7.43
N ALA A 852 -10.70 38.87 -6.86
CA ALA A 852 -11.55 37.90 -7.55
C ALA A 852 -13.07 38.14 -7.35
N GLY A 853 -13.46 39.21 -6.66
CA GLY A 853 -14.87 39.49 -6.34
C GLY A 853 -15.51 38.40 -5.47
N LEU A 854 -14.72 37.79 -4.58
CA LEU A 854 -15.14 36.64 -3.78
C LEU A 854 -15.61 37.06 -2.39
N GLU A 855 -16.68 36.40 -1.93
CA GLU A 855 -17.22 36.54 -0.57
C GLU A 855 -16.90 35.29 0.27
N MET A 856 -16.29 35.45 1.45
CA MET A 856 -16.07 34.32 2.36
C MET A 856 -17.31 34.06 3.22
N LYS A 857 -17.85 32.83 3.18
CA LYS A 857 -18.99 32.42 4.02
C LYS A 857 -18.87 30.97 4.49
N PRO A 858 -19.13 30.69 5.78
CA PRO A 858 -19.19 29.31 6.26
C PRO A 858 -20.40 28.57 5.68
N GLU A 859 -20.22 27.29 5.38
CA GLU A 859 -21.29 26.32 5.15
C GLU A 859 -21.91 25.90 6.49
N LYS A 860 -21.09 25.54 7.49
CA LYS A 860 -21.57 25.16 8.83
C LYS A 860 -21.36 26.29 9.83
N LYS A 861 -22.47 26.85 10.32
CA LYS A 861 -22.46 27.93 11.31
C LYS A 861 -22.40 27.41 12.73
N TRP A 862 -21.67 28.11 13.59
CA TRP A 862 -21.65 27.90 15.03
C TRP A 862 -21.58 29.24 15.77
N THR A 863 -22.14 29.30 16.97
CA THR A 863 -22.17 30.51 17.83
C THR A 863 -21.12 30.46 18.93
N THR A 864 -20.85 29.26 19.44
CA THR A 864 -19.77 28.96 20.38
C THR A 864 -18.76 28.04 19.70
N PRO A 865 -17.45 28.21 19.96
CA PRO A 865 -16.43 27.35 19.37
C PRO A 865 -16.69 25.87 19.72
N PRO A 866 -16.69 24.96 18.73
CA PRO A 866 -16.88 23.53 18.99
C PRO A 866 -15.76 22.94 19.84
N ILE A 867 -16.12 22.07 20.79
CA ILE A 867 -15.18 21.38 21.67
C ILE A 867 -14.96 19.95 21.17
N ILE A 868 -13.70 19.51 21.16
CA ILE A 868 -13.26 18.18 20.74
C ILE A 868 -12.60 17.48 21.93
N GLN A 869 -13.11 16.30 22.29
CA GLN A 869 -12.50 15.38 23.24
C GLN A 869 -11.83 14.24 22.46
N HIS A 870 -10.50 14.28 22.34
CA HIS A 870 -9.72 13.24 21.69
C HIS A 870 -8.95 12.42 22.73
N GLY A 871 -9.45 11.22 23.03
CA GLY A 871 -8.97 10.43 24.15
C GLY A 871 -9.19 11.19 25.45
N ASP A 872 -8.10 11.40 26.20
CA ASP A 872 -8.09 12.23 27.41
C ASP A 872 -7.76 13.71 27.14
N PHE A 873 -7.48 14.12 25.89
CA PHE A 873 -7.15 15.50 25.56
C PHE A 873 -8.37 16.28 25.05
N ARG A 874 -8.72 17.39 25.71
CA ARG A 874 -9.84 18.25 25.31
C ARG A 874 -9.35 19.58 24.77
N PHE A 875 -9.72 19.91 23.53
CA PHE A 875 -9.30 21.14 22.88
C PHE A 875 -10.38 21.76 21.98
N SER A 876 -10.15 23.00 21.59
CA SER A 876 -10.95 23.72 20.58
C SER A 876 -10.04 24.24 19.47
N LEU A 877 -10.64 24.62 18.33
CA LEU A 877 -9.98 25.25 17.19
C LEU A 877 -10.57 26.66 16.98
N LEU A 878 -9.72 27.66 16.72
CA LEU A 878 -10.11 28.98 16.22
C LEU A 878 -9.18 29.36 15.06
N ILE A 879 -9.67 30.07 14.05
CA ILE A 879 -8.87 30.43 12.87
C ILE A 879 -8.52 31.92 12.92
N CYS A 880 -7.25 32.23 13.15
CA CYS A 880 -6.69 33.59 13.03
C CYS A 880 -7.49 34.67 13.77
N SER A 881 -8.16 35.56 13.04
CA SER A 881 -8.95 36.67 13.58
C SER A 881 -10.05 36.25 14.56
N GLU A 882 -10.49 34.99 14.55
CA GLU A 882 -11.46 34.49 15.53
C GLU A 882 -10.94 34.53 16.97
N LEU A 883 -9.61 34.46 17.19
CA LEU A 883 -9.00 34.59 18.50
C LEU A 883 -9.31 35.95 19.14
N THR A 884 -9.57 37.00 18.35
CA THR A 884 -9.89 38.35 18.85
C THR A 884 -11.24 38.40 19.55
N ASN A 885 -12.16 37.48 19.25
CA ASN A 885 -13.50 37.46 19.80
C ASN A 885 -13.50 37.00 21.26
N ILE A 886 -13.74 37.93 22.18
CA ILE A 886 -13.75 37.66 23.62
C ILE A 886 -14.83 36.64 24.02
N SER A 887 -15.99 36.64 23.36
CA SER A 887 -17.07 35.69 23.65
C SER A 887 -16.66 34.26 23.32
N TYR A 888 -15.81 34.06 22.30
CA TYR A 888 -15.28 32.74 21.96
C TYR A 888 -14.31 32.25 23.04
N ARG A 889 -13.41 33.13 23.52
CA ARG A 889 -12.49 32.78 24.63
C ARG A 889 -13.26 32.50 25.92
N ALA A 890 -14.26 33.33 26.24
CA ALA A 890 -15.09 33.17 27.42
C ALA A 890 -15.85 31.83 27.42
N ALA A 891 -16.41 31.42 26.28
CA ALA A 891 -17.12 30.13 26.15
C ALA A 891 -16.21 28.91 26.42
N LEU A 892 -14.90 29.05 26.20
CA LEU A 892 -13.92 27.98 26.40
C LEU A 892 -13.35 27.92 27.82
N ARG A 893 -13.55 28.94 28.66
CA ARG A 893 -13.02 29.01 30.03
C ARG A 893 -13.45 27.79 30.84
N GLY A 894 -12.47 27.08 31.40
CA GLY A 894 -12.73 25.88 32.21
C GLY A 894 -13.21 24.66 31.43
N ASN A 895 -13.42 24.78 30.12
CA ASN A 895 -13.96 23.73 29.26
C ASN A 895 -12.91 23.02 28.42
N VAL A 896 -11.70 23.55 28.24
CA VAL A 896 -10.65 22.95 27.40
C VAL A 896 -9.28 22.97 28.08
N ASP A 897 -8.41 22.01 27.72
CA ASP A 897 -7.01 21.97 28.13
C ASP A 897 -6.13 22.81 27.21
N ALA A 898 -6.49 22.89 25.93
CA ALA A 898 -5.77 23.64 24.93
C ALA A 898 -6.68 24.29 23.87
N LEU A 899 -6.16 25.33 23.23
CA LEU A 899 -6.74 25.98 22.06
C LEU A 899 -5.71 26.01 20.93
N PHE A 900 -6.04 25.40 19.79
CA PHE A 900 -5.21 25.49 18.58
C PHE A 900 -5.68 26.66 17.72
N VAL A 901 -4.73 27.47 17.26
CA VAL A 901 -4.98 28.64 16.44
C VAL A 901 -4.02 28.65 15.24
N PRO A 902 -4.41 28.08 14.08
CA PRO A 902 -3.72 28.33 12.82
C PRO A 902 -3.94 29.77 12.39
N GLU A 903 -2.89 30.45 11.95
CA GLU A 903 -2.91 31.86 11.62
C GLU A 903 -2.10 32.17 10.37
N TRP A 904 -2.54 33.20 9.64
CA TRP A 904 -1.72 33.94 8.71
C TRP A 904 -1.89 35.43 9.02
N ASN A 905 -1.17 35.89 10.04
CA ASN A 905 -1.32 37.23 10.58
C ASN A 905 0.01 37.99 10.64
N GLN A 906 -0.02 39.22 10.14
CA GLN A 906 1.13 40.13 10.17
C GLN A 906 1.21 40.94 11.47
N ASP A 907 0.09 41.15 12.17
CA ASP A 907 0.03 41.90 13.43
C ASP A 907 0.42 41.02 14.62
N THR A 908 1.71 40.71 14.72
CA THR A 908 2.24 39.82 15.77
C THR A 908 2.20 40.47 17.17
N GLU A 909 2.20 41.80 17.28
CA GLU A 909 2.21 42.50 18.57
C GLU A 909 0.85 42.42 19.27
N THR A 910 -0.24 42.71 18.55
CA THR A 910 -1.60 42.57 19.11
C THR A 910 -1.89 41.11 19.45
N PHE A 911 -1.52 40.19 18.56
CA PHE A 911 -1.72 38.76 18.80
C PHE A 911 -0.87 38.22 19.95
N ASN A 912 0.31 38.81 20.19
CA ASN A 912 1.08 38.51 21.39
C ASN A 912 0.24 38.80 22.64
N ALA A 913 -0.31 40.01 22.78
CA ALA A 913 -1.17 40.35 23.92
C ALA A 913 -2.41 39.44 24.01
N LEU A 914 -3.04 39.10 22.88
CA LEU A 914 -4.20 38.20 22.85
C LEU A 914 -3.88 36.79 23.33
N VAL A 915 -2.73 36.23 22.92
CA VAL A 915 -2.29 34.90 23.37
C VAL A 915 -1.94 34.90 24.86
N GLU A 916 -1.30 35.97 25.34
CA GLU A 916 -1.01 36.11 26.77
C GLU A 916 -2.30 36.18 27.61
N SER A 917 -3.28 36.97 27.16
CA SER A 917 -4.60 37.06 27.80
C SER A 917 -5.36 35.74 27.71
N ALA A 918 -5.44 35.13 26.53
CA ALA A 918 -6.17 33.88 26.31
C ALA A 918 -5.68 32.74 27.20
N ALA A 919 -4.36 32.62 27.39
CA ALA A 919 -3.78 31.61 28.28
C ALA A 919 -4.31 31.74 29.72
N LEU A 920 -4.57 32.96 30.19
CA LEU A 920 -5.07 33.24 31.53
C LEU A 920 -6.61 33.24 31.60
N ASP A 921 -7.28 33.87 30.63
CA ASP A 921 -8.74 34.00 30.55
C ASP A 921 -9.44 32.64 30.44
N ILE A 922 -8.88 31.76 29.62
CA ILE A 922 -9.35 30.39 29.42
C ILE A 922 -8.76 29.48 30.51
N HIS A 923 -7.58 29.85 31.01
CA HIS A 923 -6.71 29.05 31.86
C HIS A 923 -6.28 27.73 31.17
N ALA A 924 -5.77 27.83 29.95
CA ALA A 924 -5.46 26.68 29.08
C ALA A 924 -4.16 26.91 28.29
N TYR A 925 -3.62 25.85 27.68
CA TYR A 925 -2.51 25.97 26.72
C TYR A 925 -2.98 26.61 25.41
N ILE A 926 -2.30 27.65 24.94
CA ILE A 926 -2.59 28.30 23.65
C ILE A 926 -1.51 27.88 22.66
N ILE A 927 -1.92 27.19 21.60
CA ILE A 927 -1.06 26.63 20.56
C ILE A 927 -1.29 27.46 19.29
N GLN A 928 -0.46 28.49 19.10
CA GLN A 928 -0.53 29.43 17.98
C GLN A 928 0.45 28.98 16.88
N CYS A 929 -0.03 28.85 15.65
CA CYS A 929 0.81 28.50 14.50
C CYS A 929 0.61 29.50 13.36
N ASN A 930 1.53 30.46 13.23
CA ASN A 930 1.47 31.52 12.24
C ASN A 930 2.37 31.22 11.02
N ASP A 931 2.08 31.87 9.88
CA ASP A 931 2.93 31.76 8.69
C ASP A 931 4.37 32.21 8.99
N ARG A 932 5.36 31.44 8.51
CA ARG A 932 6.79 31.68 8.77
C ARG A 932 7.25 33.07 8.35
N GLN A 933 6.62 33.68 7.35
CA GLN A 933 6.99 35.03 6.89
C GLN A 933 6.93 36.04 8.03
N TYR A 934 5.93 35.94 8.91
CA TYR A 934 5.76 36.83 10.06
C TYR A 934 6.26 36.18 11.35
N GLY A 935 6.19 34.85 11.44
CA GLY A 935 6.63 34.06 12.59
C GLY A 935 5.73 34.26 13.82
N ASP A 936 6.30 34.06 15.00
CA ASP A 936 5.62 34.15 16.30
C ASP A 936 4.69 32.98 16.64
N SER A 937 4.86 31.83 15.98
CA SER A 937 4.23 30.57 16.39
C SER A 937 4.72 30.15 17.77
N ARG A 938 3.83 29.73 18.68
CA ARG A 938 4.19 29.42 20.06
C ARG A 938 3.24 28.44 20.75
N ILE A 939 3.73 27.79 21.80
CA ILE A 939 2.90 27.13 22.82
C ILE A 939 3.05 27.93 24.09
N ARG A 940 1.93 28.48 24.60
CA ARG A 940 1.92 29.23 25.86
C ARG A 940 1.00 28.57 26.89
N GLY A 941 1.47 28.39 28.11
CA GLY A 941 0.67 27.91 29.25
C GLY A 941 0.46 28.97 30.34
N PRO A 942 -0.55 28.81 31.22
CA PRO A 942 -0.84 29.74 32.32
C PRO A 942 0.16 29.62 33.49
N PHE A 943 1.45 29.47 33.22
CA PHE A 943 2.46 29.25 34.25
C PHE A 943 2.74 30.50 35.10
N LYS A 944 2.99 30.28 36.39
CA LYS A 944 3.36 31.35 37.32
C LYS A 944 4.72 31.95 36.96
N ASP A 945 5.73 31.07 36.82
CA ASP A 945 7.11 31.43 36.52
C ASP A 945 7.23 31.85 35.05
N SER A 946 7.79 33.04 34.78
CA SER A 946 7.80 33.66 33.44
C SER A 946 8.49 32.82 32.38
N TRP A 947 9.62 32.20 32.72
CA TRP A 947 10.42 31.36 31.81
C TRP A 947 9.74 30.05 31.40
N LYS A 948 8.66 29.64 32.09
CA LYS A 948 7.84 28.47 31.71
C LYS A 948 6.64 28.83 30.84
N ARG A 949 6.25 30.12 30.78
CA ARG A 949 4.99 30.53 30.13
C ARG A 949 4.99 30.17 28.66
N ASP A 950 6.03 30.54 27.93
CA ASP A 950 6.23 30.10 26.56
C ASP A 950 6.99 28.77 26.59
N VAL A 951 6.25 27.66 26.47
CA VAL A 951 6.82 26.30 26.37
C VAL A 951 7.73 26.21 25.15
N LEU A 952 7.32 26.84 24.05
CA LEU A 952 8.19 27.17 22.93
C LEU A 952 7.69 28.44 22.25
N ARG A 953 8.60 29.17 21.60
CA ARG A 953 8.29 30.31 20.73
C ARG A 953 9.22 30.29 19.53
N VAL A 954 8.63 30.34 18.34
CA VAL A 954 9.30 30.21 17.04
C VAL A 954 9.24 31.55 16.34
N LYS A 955 10.39 32.08 15.94
CA LYS A 955 10.48 33.28 15.10
C LYS A 955 10.63 32.87 13.64
N GLY A 956 10.46 33.85 12.74
CA GLY A 956 10.65 33.65 11.31
C GLY A 956 12.07 33.18 10.95
N GLY A 957 12.33 32.99 9.65
CA GLY A 957 13.62 32.53 9.14
C GLY A 957 13.53 32.22 7.66
N ILE A 958 14.58 31.61 7.08
CA ILE A 958 14.64 31.24 5.64
C ILE A 958 14.15 29.82 5.37
N THR A 959 14.47 28.88 6.26
CA THR A 959 14.17 27.46 6.10
C THR A 959 12.84 27.12 6.76
N ASP A 960 12.07 26.21 6.17
CA ASP A 960 10.89 25.62 6.80
C ASP A 960 11.31 24.53 7.79
N TYR A 961 10.82 24.55 9.03
CA TYR A 961 11.17 23.58 10.08
C TYR A 961 10.02 23.39 11.07
N CYS A 962 10.09 22.35 11.91
CA CYS A 962 9.16 22.12 13.01
C CYS A 962 9.90 22.15 14.35
N VAL A 963 9.23 22.64 15.38
CA VAL A 963 9.69 22.58 16.78
C VAL A 963 8.63 21.87 17.61
N ILE A 964 9.03 20.99 18.50
CA ILE A 964 8.13 20.20 19.33
C ILE A 964 8.13 20.76 20.75
N GLY A 965 6.95 20.98 21.32
CA GLY A 965 6.79 21.33 22.73
C GLY A 965 5.88 20.34 23.42
N GLU A 966 6.14 20.09 24.70
CA GLU A 966 5.36 19.19 25.54
C GLU A 966 4.40 20.01 26.41
N ILE A 967 3.12 19.65 26.40
CA ILE A 967 2.10 20.18 27.32
C ILE A 967 1.72 19.11 28.34
N ASP A 968 1.47 19.51 29.59
CA ASP A 968 1.08 18.62 30.69
C ASP A 968 -0.34 18.97 31.14
N VAL A 969 -1.31 18.26 30.57
CA VAL A 969 -2.73 18.55 30.79
C VAL A 969 -3.24 17.99 32.12
N HIS A 970 -2.61 16.92 32.63
CA HIS A 970 -2.95 16.36 33.94
C HIS A 970 -2.55 17.34 35.04
N SER A 971 -1.31 17.87 35.00
CA SER A 971 -0.87 18.89 35.95
C SER A 971 -1.76 20.14 35.92
N LEU A 972 -2.17 20.59 34.72
CA LEU A 972 -3.10 21.71 34.57
C LEU A 972 -4.46 21.43 35.23
N ARG A 973 -5.07 20.27 34.95
CA ARG A 973 -6.38 19.89 35.49
C ARG A 973 -6.35 19.67 37.01
N GLN A 974 -5.31 19.06 37.55
CA GLN A 974 -5.12 18.91 39.00
C GLN A 974 -5.08 20.28 39.70
N PHE A 975 -4.33 21.24 39.14
CA PHE A 975 -4.28 22.60 39.65
C PHE A 975 -5.66 23.28 39.61
N GLN A 976 -6.38 23.13 38.50
CA GLN A 976 -7.72 23.69 38.28
C GLN A 976 -8.81 23.04 39.16
N SER A 977 -8.59 21.80 39.63
CA SER A 977 -9.56 21.05 40.43
C SER A 977 -9.54 21.41 41.92
N SER A 978 -8.55 22.19 42.35
CA SER A 978 -8.44 22.64 43.73
C SER A 978 -9.47 23.71 44.06
N TYR A 979 -10.09 23.65 45.24
CA TYR A 979 -11.05 24.67 45.70
C TYR A 979 -10.43 26.08 45.74
N ARG A 980 -9.16 26.18 46.15
CA ARG A 980 -8.34 27.39 46.02
C ARG A 980 -7.12 27.08 45.17
N SER A 981 -6.78 27.95 44.22
CA SER A 981 -5.61 27.76 43.37
C SER A 981 -4.33 27.61 44.22
N PRO A 982 -3.56 26.53 44.01
CA PRO A 982 -2.27 26.36 44.65
C PRO A 982 -1.28 27.49 44.34
N GLY A 983 -0.21 27.59 45.12
CA GLY A 983 0.81 28.61 44.91
C GLY A 983 1.66 28.44 43.64
N LYS A 984 1.75 27.24 43.07
CA LYS A 984 2.52 26.81 41.88
C LYS A 984 1.89 25.53 41.31
N PRO A 985 2.20 25.11 40.07
CA PRO A 985 3.09 25.75 39.09
C PRO A 985 2.41 26.80 38.21
N PHE A 986 1.06 26.86 38.21
CA PHE A 986 0.28 27.79 37.39
C PHE A 986 -0.08 29.08 38.14
N LYS A 987 -0.52 30.09 37.40
CA LYS A 987 -1.18 31.29 37.96
C LYS A 987 -2.53 30.90 38.56
N PRO A 988 -3.08 31.69 39.50
CA PRO A 988 -4.44 31.48 39.98
C PRO A 988 -5.44 31.46 38.83
N VAL A 989 -6.48 30.63 38.95
CA VAL A 989 -7.58 30.61 37.98
C VAL A 989 -8.30 31.97 37.98
N PRO A 990 -8.82 32.43 36.84
CA PRO A 990 -9.50 33.72 36.76
C PRO A 990 -10.79 33.74 37.59
N ASP A 991 -11.28 34.94 37.89
CA ASP A 991 -12.57 35.11 38.58
C ASP A 991 -13.72 34.48 37.77
N GLY A 992 -14.63 33.80 38.49
CA GLY A 992 -15.72 33.02 37.88
C GLY A 992 -15.25 31.80 37.08
N PHE A 993 -14.03 31.29 37.29
CA PHE A 993 -13.58 30.05 36.66
C PHE A 993 -14.28 28.83 37.27
N GLU A 994 -14.95 28.05 36.43
CA GLU A 994 -15.52 26.76 36.79
C GLU A 994 -14.93 25.69 35.87
N ILE A 995 -14.20 24.73 36.46
CA ILE A 995 -13.73 23.58 35.69
C ILE A 995 -14.91 22.65 35.39
N GLU A 996 -15.04 22.31 34.11
CA GLU A 996 -16.01 21.34 33.64
C GLU A 996 -15.84 20.00 34.37
N HIS A 997 -16.94 19.42 34.87
CA HIS A 997 -16.91 18.28 35.80
C HIS A 997 -16.12 17.10 35.23
N SER A 998 -16.28 16.82 33.94
CA SER A 998 -15.59 15.74 33.24
C SER A 998 -14.07 15.94 33.09
N ARG A 999 -13.52 17.12 33.43
CA ARG A 999 -12.08 17.41 33.43
C ARG A 999 -11.46 17.38 34.84
N LYS A 1000 -12.26 17.25 35.90
CA LYS A 1000 -11.74 17.26 37.27
C LYS A 1000 -10.81 16.07 37.51
N MET A 1001 -9.73 16.33 38.24
CA MET A 1001 -8.78 15.31 38.71
C MET A 1001 -8.55 15.48 40.20
N LEU A 1002 -8.27 14.37 40.89
CA LEU A 1002 -7.79 14.43 42.26
C LEU A 1002 -6.42 15.11 42.27
N PRO A 1003 -6.20 16.13 43.12
CA PRO A 1003 -4.87 16.67 43.35
C PRO A 1003 -3.92 15.55 43.81
N GLU A 1004 -2.67 15.55 43.36
CA GLU A 1004 -1.64 14.70 43.97
C GLU A 1004 -1.50 15.08 45.45
N ALA A 1005 -1.45 14.05 46.32
CA ALA A 1005 -1.42 14.19 47.77
C ALA A 1005 -0.15 14.86 48.28
#